data_AF-A0A7R9YD73-F1
#
_entry.id   AF-A0A7R9YD73-F1
#
_cell.length_a   1.000
_cell.length_b   1.000
_cell.length_c   1.000
_cell.angle_alpha   90.00
_cell.angle_beta   90.00
_cell.angle_gamma   90.00
#
_symmetry.space_group_name_H-M   'P 1'
#
loop_
_entity.id
_entity.type
_entity.pdbx_description
1 polymer ?
#
loop_
_entity_poly.entity_id
_entity_poly.type
_entity_poly.pdbx_seq_one_letter_code
_entity_poly.pdbx_strand_id
1 'polypeptide(L)'
;AAANMTPPLESPVVAEMKEVLVKMEKEEALKLELVHAAGARDRAKLEELLIQAEDMGMEDCEELRQAQALKQRLDEEEEVLAALRAAIQARDLTQLSAYLSKCSEMGLNVPEIEEGRRLQQSLQAEASARSAISTAAAALDLVTLEAALEKAMALGLTADNCAEVAQGRQTVINLNEMKTTKVELAAASESRDRAALEVAIDKGEKLGMTGSEIATARRLMEALAQEEACIRRLEEATKNGDVDALTDALSQAASLGITGPAVDAANAKAAEKGSASALTVQLQQAASGAYATSDANASLQELRNAIVEAEKSGQGGTPEAITAKAARDRLLEDISIAQGLEQAIVTQNFETLSRLMPKLQERSMPHKPAFRDISARANETYERLHDKHMALSALRVATLAKDPASLEAAIAQAQDCGVTAVDYEMEDAMLALEAAKNYSRINDGLSDAVAASDFDTMRQLLEEADRLEIDGDGVLLARVIMERERSVAETMEALRKGSEERDLQKLNEALESTIALGLTGPQITAAHELRDKLTIEENAQGGVIAAMRTMELKAQSPGGISPGDIQPLVEAISEAKANGVPDDTSKMRAGRDLVVQMEKQIQVQNELDSALRSKNRNALKDALDKAEDMELQLASQDEVKQMLKELDAQYRAQQEEEDLDTIPLDEAEAERLKQERLERQRRAANPKFNFRNFNGLRSPDDFARGVVLNKKKVKEGMLKWQNTLISKSLLELDTNMQKLAVQVHKALLGYMGDKQMSFPATLAQDILQKGLENIPLRNEIYCQVMKQLSSNPKPESIAKGWQMMCMCVSTFPPTIDFENYLLNFILKKVESRGAVKNYAKYCLRALEGMLTSGASGFVPSVEEIQAYKERPPILATVELVDGMVLTEDLPVTPDLNVQKVLEICTHFLDLSDPRADTMGIFVYDIENDDPNQEDPFANMPYADLPRTPRPLRNEDYLGDVLVQKARQRRNFKFVYKRKIALPQQAGPSADPMYNRLIYLQAEDDLISTGNLLVTSEEHVAELAALSIAVAMPDEGFPRSVDALVNIDVPEFIPPNWRHTKSAEEWAQLILGGASRVGANAPDADLDDLQLKLIHVASQHPYYGAHWFYCHRVNDQPEIVAAMPRDLVIGFNADGMHILDAGEGRAALATFGYADIYRWGGSSSQFSLIIWDAEVESTFELILTTAQAADMAAIILDYINAIMAATGVN
;
A
#
# COMPACT_ATOMS: atom_id res chain seq x y z
N ALA A 1 -54.07 47.34 -6.16
CA ALA A 1 -55.44 47.35 -6.72
C ALA A 1 -56.38 48.30 -5.96
N ALA A 2 -56.61 48.09 -4.65
CA ALA A 2 -57.52 48.91 -3.82
C ALA A 2 -57.24 50.42 -3.86
N ALA A 3 -55.96 50.84 -3.89
CA ALA A 3 -55.56 52.24 -3.97
C ALA A 3 -55.88 52.93 -5.32
N ASN A 4 -56.08 52.14 -6.38
CA ASN A 4 -56.38 52.64 -7.73
C ASN A 4 -57.88 52.61 -8.06
N MET A 5 -58.74 52.23 -7.09
CA MET A 5 -60.19 52.32 -7.23
C MET A 5 -60.66 53.75 -6.97
N THR A 6 -61.80 54.15 -7.53
CA THR A 6 -62.36 55.50 -7.34
C THR A 6 -63.82 55.43 -6.83
N PRO A 7 -64.09 55.80 -5.56
CA PRO A 7 -63.11 56.17 -4.54
C PRO A 7 -62.25 54.95 -4.11
N PRO A 8 -61.04 55.17 -3.56
CA PRO A 8 -60.17 54.09 -3.09
C PRO A 8 -60.89 53.21 -2.07
N LEU A 9 -60.70 51.90 -2.16
CA LEU A 9 -61.35 50.97 -1.24
C LEU A 9 -60.61 50.99 0.10
N GLU A 10 -61.18 51.70 1.08
CA GLU A 10 -60.69 51.72 2.46
C GLU A 10 -61.50 50.76 3.33
N SER A 11 -60.84 49.73 3.84
CA SER A 11 -61.40 48.67 4.67
C SER A 11 -60.35 48.25 5.71
N PRO A 12 -60.75 47.77 6.90
CA PRO A 12 -59.83 47.19 7.88
C PRO A 12 -58.88 46.15 7.28
N VAL A 13 -59.40 45.31 6.38
CA VAL A 13 -58.61 44.29 5.66
C VAL A 13 -57.56 44.93 4.73
N VAL A 14 -57.86 46.08 4.14
CA VAL A 14 -56.91 46.82 3.28
C VAL A 14 -55.83 47.50 4.12
N ALA A 15 -56.14 47.93 5.35
CA ALA A 15 -55.15 48.47 6.27
C ALA A 15 -54.20 47.37 6.79
N GLU A 16 -54.75 46.23 7.19
CA GLU A 16 -53.99 45.04 7.61
C GLU A 16 -53.08 44.52 6.48
N MET A 17 -53.59 44.42 5.25
CA MET A 17 -52.79 44.02 4.09
C MET A 17 -51.68 45.03 3.75
N LYS A 18 -51.84 46.33 4.04
CA LYS A 18 -50.77 47.32 3.89
C LYS A 18 -49.67 47.12 4.92
N GLU A 19 -50.02 46.79 6.17
CA GLU A 19 -49.04 46.48 7.21
C GLU A 19 -48.26 45.20 6.89
N VAL A 20 -48.95 44.16 6.40
CA VAL A 20 -48.31 42.91 5.92
C VAL A 20 -47.38 43.19 4.74
N LEU A 21 -47.80 44.02 3.78
CA LEU A 21 -46.96 44.38 2.62
C LEU A 21 -45.68 45.12 3.05
N VAL A 22 -45.77 46.08 3.98
CA VAL A 22 -44.60 46.76 4.54
C VAL A 22 -43.68 45.81 5.30
N LYS A 23 -44.24 44.80 5.98
CA LYS A 23 -43.44 43.74 6.63
C LYS A 23 -42.71 42.89 5.58
N MET A 24 -43.41 42.43 4.54
CA MET A 24 -42.83 41.63 3.45
C MET A 24 -41.72 42.39 2.70
N GLU A 25 -41.90 43.68 2.43
CA GLU A 25 -40.88 44.52 1.77
C GLU A 25 -39.59 44.64 2.61
N LYS A 26 -39.72 44.71 3.94
CA LYS A 26 -38.56 44.71 4.85
C LYS A 26 -37.89 43.35 4.95
N GLU A 27 -38.67 42.26 5.00
CA GLU A 27 -38.14 40.89 4.98
C GLU A 27 -37.37 40.62 3.68
N GLU A 28 -37.89 41.05 2.53
CA GLU A 28 -37.23 40.90 1.22
C GLU A 28 -35.92 41.70 1.14
N ALA A 29 -35.90 42.93 1.66
CA ALA A 29 -34.67 43.73 1.75
C ALA A 29 -33.60 43.07 2.63
N LEU A 30 -33.99 42.52 3.78
CA LEU A 30 -33.07 41.86 4.72
C LEU A 30 -32.51 40.56 4.14
N LYS A 31 -33.32 39.76 3.42
CA LYS A 31 -32.83 38.58 2.68
C LYS A 31 -31.79 38.96 1.64
N LEU A 32 -32.01 40.05 0.91
CA LEU A 32 -31.07 40.54 -0.09
C LEU A 32 -29.72 40.94 0.55
N GLU A 33 -29.77 41.61 1.70
CA GLU A 33 -28.56 41.96 2.46
C GLU A 33 -27.85 40.73 3.02
N LEU A 34 -28.58 39.72 3.52
CA LEU A 34 -28.02 38.45 3.98
C LEU A 34 -27.31 37.70 2.84
N VAL A 35 -27.93 37.63 1.66
CA VAL A 35 -27.32 37.03 0.47
C VAL A 35 -26.06 37.79 0.04
N HIS A 36 -26.08 39.12 0.11
CA HIS A 36 -24.92 39.93 -0.22
C HIS A 36 -23.78 39.76 0.80
N ALA A 37 -24.08 39.74 2.10
CA ALA A 37 -23.11 39.50 3.16
C ALA A 37 -22.54 38.07 3.08
N ALA A 38 -23.37 37.08 2.75
CA ALA A 38 -22.95 35.70 2.53
C ALA A 38 -22.04 35.58 1.30
N GLY A 39 -22.41 36.22 0.19
CA GLY A 39 -21.58 36.27 -1.03
C GLY A 39 -20.25 37.01 -0.82
N ALA A 40 -20.22 38.00 0.07
CA ALA A 40 -19.00 38.69 0.48
C ALA A 40 -18.20 37.94 1.56
N ARG A 41 -18.76 36.85 2.13
CA ARG A 41 -18.23 36.15 3.33
C ARG A 41 -17.91 37.11 4.48
N ASP A 42 -18.73 38.15 4.66
CA ASP A 42 -18.55 39.16 5.70
C ASP A 42 -19.16 38.67 7.02
N ARG A 43 -18.33 38.03 7.86
CA ARG A 43 -18.73 37.48 9.17
C ARG A 43 -19.45 38.50 10.05
N ALA A 44 -18.91 39.72 10.16
CA ALA A 44 -19.45 40.75 11.04
C ALA A 44 -20.81 41.24 10.55
N LYS A 45 -20.95 41.39 9.22
CA LYS A 45 -22.22 41.80 8.63
C LYS A 45 -23.28 40.68 8.70
N LEU A 46 -22.88 39.42 8.53
CA LEU A 46 -23.77 38.27 8.73
C LEU A 46 -24.31 38.23 10.17
N GLU A 47 -23.46 38.43 11.16
CA GLU A 47 -23.88 38.47 12.58
C GLU A 47 -24.90 39.59 12.85
N GLU A 48 -24.65 40.80 12.34
CA GLU A 48 -25.58 41.93 12.46
C GLU A 48 -26.95 41.64 11.82
N LEU A 49 -26.95 41.05 10.62
CA LEU A 49 -28.16 40.79 9.85
C LEU A 49 -28.97 39.61 10.40
N LEU A 50 -28.30 38.59 10.94
CA LEU A 50 -28.95 37.45 11.59
C LEU A 50 -29.72 37.88 12.84
N ILE A 51 -29.16 38.79 13.65
CA ILE A 51 -29.85 39.37 14.80
C ILE A 51 -31.09 40.17 14.36
N GLN A 52 -30.95 40.98 13.31
CA GLN A 52 -32.08 41.75 12.76
C GLN A 52 -33.20 40.85 12.22
N ALA A 53 -32.86 39.69 11.68
CA ALA A 53 -33.83 38.75 11.13
C ALA A 53 -34.55 37.93 12.22
N GLU A 54 -33.86 37.62 13.32
CA GLU A 54 -34.45 37.04 14.53
C GLU A 54 -35.48 38.00 15.16
N ASP A 55 -35.14 39.29 15.29
CA ASP A 55 -36.05 40.34 15.78
C ASP A 55 -37.31 40.51 14.90
N MET A 56 -37.24 40.14 13.62
CA MET A 56 -38.36 40.19 12.67
C MET A 56 -39.19 38.90 12.62
N GLY A 57 -38.78 37.85 13.36
CA GLY A 57 -39.45 36.54 13.40
C GLY A 57 -39.28 35.74 12.11
N MET A 58 -38.12 35.84 11.45
CA MET A 58 -37.81 35.15 10.20
C MET A 58 -37.14 33.77 10.40
N GLU A 59 -37.40 33.11 11.53
CA GLU A 59 -36.71 31.88 12.00
C GLU A 59 -36.78 30.70 11.01
N ASP A 60 -37.83 30.63 10.18
CA ASP A 60 -38.05 29.55 9.20
C ASP A 60 -37.47 29.83 7.80
N CYS A 61 -36.73 30.92 7.64
CA CYS A 61 -36.25 31.37 6.34
C CYS A 61 -34.98 30.62 5.88
N GLU A 62 -34.95 30.17 4.63
CA GLU A 62 -33.83 29.41 4.07
C GLU A 62 -32.53 30.23 4.02
N GLU A 63 -32.63 31.50 3.61
CA GLU A 63 -31.51 32.44 3.54
C GLU A 63 -30.88 32.70 4.93
N LEU A 64 -31.70 32.64 5.99
CA LEU A 64 -31.23 32.76 7.37
C LEU A 64 -30.42 31.54 7.80
N ARG A 65 -30.93 30.33 7.53
CA ARG A 65 -30.21 29.09 7.86
C ARG A 65 -28.89 28.98 7.11
N GLN A 66 -28.88 29.39 5.84
CA GLN A 66 -27.65 29.45 5.04
C GLN A 66 -26.66 30.47 5.59
N ALA A 67 -27.12 31.65 6.01
CA ALA A 67 -26.27 32.68 6.63
C ALA A 67 -25.74 32.24 8.00
N GLN A 68 -26.54 31.55 8.83
CA GLN A 68 -26.12 30.99 10.11
C GLN A 68 -25.05 29.89 9.93
N ALA A 69 -25.28 28.95 9.02
CA ALA A 69 -24.33 27.89 8.69
C ALA A 69 -23.02 28.47 8.14
N LEU A 70 -23.09 29.48 7.28
CA LEU A 70 -21.90 30.15 6.74
C LEU A 70 -21.14 30.91 7.82
N LYS A 71 -21.82 31.61 8.73
CA LYS A 71 -21.17 32.28 9.88
C LYS A 71 -20.45 31.26 10.75
N GLN A 72 -21.11 30.17 11.13
CA GLN A 72 -20.49 29.10 11.94
C GLN A 72 -19.22 28.55 11.26
N ARG A 73 -19.27 28.32 9.95
CA ARG A 73 -18.11 27.89 9.18
C ARG A 73 -16.98 28.93 9.18
N LEU A 74 -17.30 30.21 8.97
CA LEU A 74 -16.29 31.28 9.04
C LEU A 74 -15.65 31.40 10.42
N ASP A 75 -16.43 31.16 11.47
CA ASP A 75 -15.96 31.16 12.86
C ASP A 75 -14.94 30.03 13.10
N GLU A 76 -15.24 28.82 12.60
CA GLU A 76 -14.33 27.66 12.65
C GLU A 76 -13.07 27.85 11.80
N GLU A 77 -13.20 28.42 10.60
CA GLU A 77 -12.06 28.72 9.71
C GLU A 77 -11.09 29.69 10.40
N GLU A 78 -11.60 30.74 11.06
CA GLU A 78 -10.77 31.70 11.79
C GLU A 78 -10.08 31.07 13.01
N GLU A 79 -10.77 30.19 13.75
CA GLU A 79 -10.20 29.48 14.90
C GLU A 79 -9.04 28.57 14.50
N VAL A 80 -9.23 27.77 13.43
CA VAL A 80 -8.19 26.85 12.93
C VAL A 80 -7.00 27.63 12.37
N LEU A 81 -7.23 28.74 11.67
CA LEU A 81 -6.14 29.60 11.19
C LEU A 81 -5.40 30.31 12.33
N ALA A 82 -6.10 30.72 13.38
CA ALA A 82 -5.47 31.27 14.58
C ALA A 82 -4.59 30.21 15.27
N ALA A 83 -5.08 28.98 15.38
CA ALA A 83 -4.33 27.86 15.95
C ALA A 83 -3.12 27.47 15.09
N LEU A 84 -3.25 27.46 13.76
CA LEU A 84 -2.14 27.24 12.84
C LEU A 84 -1.08 28.34 12.97
N ARG A 85 -1.48 29.62 13.03
CA ARG A 85 -0.55 30.75 13.26
C ARG A 85 0.16 30.62 14.61
N ALA A 86 -0.55 30.21 15.65
CA ALA A 86 0.03 29.94 16.96
C ALA A 86 1.05 28.79 16.90
N ALA A 87 0.73 27.70 16.20
CA ALA A 87 1.64 26.57 16.00
C ALA A 87 2.90 26.94 15.18
N ILE A 88 2.74 27.78 14.15
CA ILE A 88 3.85 28.33 13.36
C ILE A 88 4.76 29.19 14.24
N GLN A 89 4.18 30.10 15.03
CA GLN A 89 4.94 30.93 15.97
C GLN A 89 5.62 30.10 17.06
N ALA A 90 4.96 29.06 17.55
CA ALA A 90 5.49 28.15 18.55
C ALA A 90 6.54 27.18 17.99
N ARG A 91 6.63 27.03 16.65
CA ARG A 91 7.42 25.98 15.97
C ARG A 91 7.13 24.57 16.52
N ASP A 92 5.87 24.30 16.89
CA ASP A 92 5.44 23.02 17.44
C ASP A 92 5.06 22.07 16.29
N LEU A 93 5.94 21.11 15.99
CA LEU A 93 5.77 20.17 14.87
C LEU A 93 4.48 19.34 14.97
N THR A 94 4.06 18.96 16.17
CA THR A 94 2.89 18.11 16.39
C THR A 94 1.62 18.90 16.09
N GLN A 95 1.51 20.10 16.66
CA GLN A 95 0.39 21.00 16.41
C GLN A 95 0.36 21.49 14.96
N LEU A 96 1.52 21.79 14.37
CA LEU A 96 1.63 22.17 12.96
C LEU A 96 1.03 21.10 12.06
N SER A 97 1.39 19.84 12.29
CA SER A 97 0.93 18.70 11.48
C SER A 97 -0.58 18.52 11.62
N ALA A 98 -1.11 18.60 12.83
CA ALA A 98 -2.54 18.50 13.10
C ALA A 98 -3.35 19.63 12.43
N TYR A 99 -2.93 20.89 12.60
CA TYR A 99 -3.67 22.02 12.04
C TYR A 99 -3.50 22.16 10.53
N LEU A 100 -2.36 21.77 9.95
CA LEU A 100 -2.20 21.69 8.49
C LEU A 100 -3.12 20.62 7.87
N SER A 101 -3.32 19.48 8.55
CA SER A 101 -4.31 18.47 8.13
C SER A 101 -5.72 19.05 8.20
N LYS A 102 -6.09 19.65 9.34
CA LYS A 102 -7.40 20.28 9.54
C LYS A 102 -7.69 21.40 8.54
N CYS A 103 -6.70 22.23 8.21
CA CYS A 103 -6.83 23.24 7.15
C CYS A 103 -7.06 22.60 5.77
N SER A 104 -6.43 21.46 5.48
CA SER A 104 -6.62 20.70 4.24
C SER A 104 -8.03 20.12 4.16
N GLU A 105 -8.53 19.53 5.25
CA GLU A 105 -9.89 18.99 5.38
C GLU A 105 -10.95 20.09 5.19
N MET A 106 -10.70 21.29 5.70
CA MET A 106 -11.59 22.45 5.53
C MET A 106 -11.46 23.14 4.16
N GLY A 107 -10.56 22.67 3.28
CA GLY A 107 -10.33 23.23 1.94
C GLY A 107 -9.76 24.65 1.95
N LEU A 108 -9.03 25.02 3.01
CA LEU A 108 -8.45 26.36 3.15
C LEU A 108 -7.24 26.54 2.24
N ASN A 109 -7.16 27.70 1.58
CA ASN A 109 -6.04 28.07 0.73
C ASN A 109 -5.55 29.48 1.09
N VAL A 110 -4.76 29.57 2.15
CA VAL A 110 -4.21 30.82 2.68
C VAL A 110 -2.68 30.72 2.82
N PRO A 111 -1.94 31.85 2.73
CA PRO A 111 -0.47 31.85 2.74
C PRO A 111 0.16 31.17 3.98
N GLU A 112 -0.51 31.24 5.12
CA GLU A 112 -0.07 30.63 6.38
C GLU A 112 0.08 29.11 6.29
N ILE A 113 -0.67 28.44 5.40
CA ILE A 113 -0.56 26.99 5.17
C ILE A 113 0.76 26.66 4.47
N GLU A 114 1.16 27.46 3.49
CA GLU A 114 2.43 27.25 2.77
C GLU A 114 3.62 27.54 3.68
N GLU A 115 3.52 28.59 4.50
CA GLU A 115 4.49 28.89 5.56
C GLU A 115 4.60 27.73 6.58
N GLY A 116 3.45 27.21 7.04
CA GLY A 116 3.39 26.06 7.93
C GLY A 116 4.02 24.80 7.33
N ARG A 117 3.73 24.45 6.07
CA ARG A 117 4.32 23.27 5.42
C ARG A 117 5.84 23.36 5.29
N ARG A 118 6.37 24.53 4.92
CA ARG A 118 7.83 24.74 4.85
C ARG A 118 8.48 24.58 6.23
N LEU A 119 7.84 25.12 7.26
CA LEU A 119 8.30 24.98 8.63
C LEU A 119 8.22 23.52 9.13
N GLN A 120 7.17 22.77 8.78
CA GLN A 120 7.01 21.35 9.10
C GLN A 120 8.21 20.53 8.60
N GLN A 121 8.57 20.71 7.32
CA GLN A 121 9.69 20.02 6.69
C GLN A 121 11.02 20.36 7.35
N SER A 122 11.23 21.64 7.69
CA SER A 122 12.42 22.08 8.43
C SER A 122 12.52 21.41 9.80
N LEU A 123 11.42 21.43 10.58
CA LEU A 123 11.40 20.87 11.94
C LEU A 123 11.56 19.34 11.97
N GLN A 124 11.01 18.63 10.98
CA GLN A 124 11.23 17.19 10.83
C GLN A 124 12.70 16.86 10.54
N ALA A 125 13.35 17.62 9.65
CA ALA A 125 14.77 17.45 9.36
C ALA A 125 15.63 17.73 10.60
N GLU A 126 15.31 18.78 11.37
CA GLU A 126 15.96 19.10 12.64
C GLU A 126 15.81 17.96 13.66
N ALA A 127 14.61 17.41 13.85
CA ALA A 127 14.35 16.32 14.79
C ALA A 127 15.12 15.03 14.43
N SER A 128 15.16 14.68 13.14
CA SER A 128 15.92 13.54 12.63
C SER A 128 17.42 13.70 12.88
N ALA A 129 17.97 14.90 12.64
CA ALA A 129 19.39 15.18 12.90
C ALA A 129 19.76 15.08 14.38
N ARG A 130 18.89 15.57 15.29
CA ARG A 130 19.09 15.44 16.74
C ARG A 130 19.12 13.98 17.20
N SER A 131 18.19 13.18 16.69
CA SER A 131 18.14 11.74 16.98
C SER A 131 19.41 11.04 16.51
N ALA A 132 19.86 11.30 15.27
CA ALA A 132 21.08 10.71 14.72
C ALA A 132 22.34 11.05 15.55
N ILE A 133 22.47 12.29 16.03
CA ILE A 133 23.58 12.70 16.91
C ILE A 133 23.52 11.95 18.24
N SER A 134 22.34 11.87 18.86
CA SER A 134 22.16 11.18 20.15
C SER A 134 22.53 9.70 20.05
N THR A 135 22.07 9.03 18.99
CA THR A 135 22.38 7.62 18.73
C THR A 135 23.88 7.40 18.48
N ALA A 136 24.52 8.20 17.63
CA ALA A 136 25.95 8.06 17.34
C ALA A 136 26.83 8.39 18.57
N ALA A 137 26.43 9.37 19.38
CA ALA A 137 27.10 9.70 20.62
C ALA A 137 26.97 8.59 21.68
N ALA A 138 25.81 7.94 21.77
CA ALA A 138 25.59 6.80 22.65
C ALA A 138 26.40 5.57 22.21
N ALA A 139 26.55 5.37 20.90
CA ALA A 139 27.34 4.28 20.31
C ALA A 139 28.86 4.53 20.38
N LEU A 140 29.30 5.74 20.77
CA LEU A 140 30.71 6.16 20.80
C LEU A 140 31.43 5.99 19.44
N ASP A 141 30.69 6.10 18.34
CA ASP A 141 31.23 5.99 16.99
C ASP A 141 31.60 7.37 16.45
N LEU A 142 32.91 7.63 16.37
CA LEU A 142 33.47 8.90 15.95
C LEU A 142 33.05 9.29 14.51
N VAL A 143 33.06 8.34 13.58
CA VAL A 143 32.86 8.64 12.15
C VAL A 143 31.40 9.01 11.88
N THR A 144 30.47 8.23 12.43
CA THR A 144 29.04 8.51 12.26
C THR A 144 28.61 9.75 13.04
N LEU A 145 29.21 10.01 14.20
CA LEU A 145 28.94 11.22 14.98
C LEU A 145 29.42 12.49 14.26
N GLU A 146 30.61 12.47 13.64
CA GLU A 146 31.12 13.59 12.84
C GLU A 146 30.22 13.88 11.62
N ALA A 147 29.79 12.85 10.89
CA ALA A 147 28.86 13.00 9.77
C ALA A 147 27.47 13.53 10.20
N ALA A 148 26.95 13.06 11.35
CA ALA A 148 25.68 13.53 11.90
C ALA A 148 25.75 15.01 12.33
N LEU A 149 26.88 15.44 12.92
CA LEU A 149 27.13 16.84 13.29
C LEU A 149 27.26 17.76 12.07
N GLU A 150 27.88 17.29 10.98
CA GLU A 150 27.98 18.04 9.73
C GLU A 150 26.59 18.27 9.10
N LYS A 151 25.76 17.23 9.09
CA LYS A 151 24.37 17.31 8.62
C LYS A 151 23.51 18.24 9.48
N ALA A 152 23.68 18.21 10.81
CA ALA A 152 22.99 19.13 11.71
C ALA A 152 23.44 20.59 11.51
N MET A 153 24.72 20.83 11.22
CA MET A 153 25.24 22.15 10.90
C MET A 153 24.63 22.72 9.61
N ALA A 154 24.45 21.88 8.59
CA ALA A 154 23.77 22.26 7.35
C ALA A 154 22.31 22.70 7.56
N LEU A 155 21.67 22.23 8.64
CA LEU A 155 20.32 22.60 9.06
C LEU A 155 20.30 23.81 10.04
N GLY A 156 21.45 24.41 10.33
CA GLY A 156 21.56 25.55 11.25
C GLY A 156 21.51 25.19 12.74
N LEU A 157 21.62 23.89 13.09
CA LEU A 157 21.78 23.45 14.47
C LEU A 157 23.25 23.62 14.88
N THR A 158 23.47 24.33 15.97
CA THR A 158 24.77 24.63 16.56
C THR A 158 24.79 24.22 18.04
N ALA A 159 25.98 24.23 18.65
CA ALA A 159 26.11 23.93 20.06
C ALA A 159 25.35 24.93 20.97
N ASP A 160 25.07 26.13 20.47
CA ASP A 160 24.39 27.18 21.24
C ASP A 160 22.87 27.01 21.25
N ASN A 161 22.30 26.34 20.25
CA ASN A 161 20.84 26.19 20.08
C ASN A 161 20.35 24.72 20.15
N CYS A 162 21.26 23.75 20.24
CA CYS A 162 20.95 22.33 20.30
C CYS A 162 21.90 21.61 21.26
N ALA A 163 21.32 21.11 22.36
CA ALA A 163 22.08 20.44 23.43
C ALA A 163 22.75 19.16 22.91
N GLU A 164 22.09 18.44 22.00
CA GLU A 164 22.59 17.22 21.38
C GLU A 164 23.83 17.52 20.51
N VAL A 165 23.85 18.64 19.79
CA VAL A 165 25.05 19.08 19.03
C VAL A 165 26.19 19.46 19.98
N ALA A 166 25.89 20.17 21.07
CA ALA A 166 26.90 20.52 22.08
C ALA A 166 27.50 19.25 22.72
N GLN A 167 26.64 18.31 23.09
CA GLN A 167 27.04 17.03 23.67
C GLN A 167 27.82 16.18 22.66
N GLY A 168 27.33 16.07 21.42
CA GLY A 168 28.00 15.34 20.35
C GLY A 168 29.40 15.89 20.05
N ARG A 169 29.57 17.21 19.97
CA ARG A 169 30.90 17.84 19.81
C ARG A 169 31.82 17.56 21.00
N GLN A 170 31.30 17.62 22.22
CA GLN A 170 32.08 17.29 23.40
C GLN A 170 32.50 15.81 23.39
N THR A 171 31.63 14.91 22.95
CA THR A 171 31.94 13.49 22.79
C THR A 171 33.02 13.28 21.71
N VAL A 172 32.97 13.99 20.58
CA VAL A 172 34.03 13.96 19.55
C VAL A 172 35.39 14.39 20.12
N ILE A 173 35.43 15.47 20.92
CA ILE A 173 36.65 15.93 21.58
C ILE A 173 37.17 14.84 22.52
N ASN A 174 36.30 14.29 23.37
CA ASN A 174 36.67 13.26 24.33
C ASN A 174 37.20 12.00 23.63
N LEU A 175 36.56 11.55 22.55
CA LEU A 175 36.97 10.36 21.78
C LEU A 175 38.33 10.56 21.10
N ASN A 176 38.59 11.75 20.55
CA ASN A 176 39.88 12.10 19.97
C ASN A 176 40.99 12.21 21.03
N GLU A 177 40.70 12.80 22.18
CA GLU A 177 41.63 12.84 23.31
C GLU A 177 41.93 11.43 23.85
N MET A 178 40.92 10.58 23.99
CA MET A 178 41.08 9.17 24.36
C MET A 178 41.99 8.42 23.37
N LYS A 179 41.80 8.61 22.07
CA LYS A 179 42.66 8.02 21.02
C LYS A 179 44.12 8.45 21.19
N THR A 180 44.35 9.72 21.50
CA THR A 180 45.70 10.26 21.69
C THR A 180 46.33 9.73 22.98
N THR A 181 45.57 9.68 24.07
CA THR A 181 46.04 9.17 25.38
C THR A 181 46.35 7.68 25.36
N LYS A 182 45.65 6.88 24.54
CA LYS A 182 46.05 5.48 24.29
C LYS A 182 47.46 5.35 23.71
N VAL A 183 47.82 6.22 22.77
CA VAL A 183 49.16 6.23 22.17
C VAL A 183 50.21 6.67 23.19
N GLU A 184 49.92 7.69 24.00
CA GLU A 184 50.79 8.15 25.09
C GLU A 184 51.02 7.05 26.15
N LEU A 185 49.96 6.31 26.53
CA LEU A 185 50.03 5.17 27.45
C LEU A 185 50.89 4.03 26.91
N ALA A 186 50.76 3.72 25.62
CA ALA A 186 51.56 2.67 24.98
C ALA A 186 53.04 3.06 24.96
N ALA A 187 53.35 4.29 24.52
CA ALA A 187 54.72 4.78 24.45
C ALA A 187 55.41 4.85 25.82
N ALA A 188 54.71 5.33 26.86
CA ALA A 188 55.23 5.40 28.22
C ALA A 188 55.43 4.02 28.86
N SER A 189 54.56 3.06 28.52
CA SER A 189 54.73 1.66 28.95
C SER A 189 55.94 1.01 28.31
N GLU A 190 56.16 1.23 27.01
CA GLU A 190 57.29 0.69 26.26
C GLU A 190 58.62 1.28 26.75
N SER A 191 58.66 2.59 27.03
CA SER A 191 59.86 3.26 27.54
C SER A 191 60.11 3.04 29.03
N ARG A 192 59.20 2.37 29.76
CA ARG A 192 59.21 2.22 31.23
C ARG A 192 59.42 3.55 31.96
N ASP A 193 58.90 4.65 31.41
CA ASP A 193 59.01 5.98 32.03
C ASP A 193 57.88 6.16 33.04
N ARG A 194 58.22 6.04 34.32
CA ARG A 194 57.27 6.15 35.43
C ARG A 194 56.54 7.50 35.45
N ALA A 195 57.25 8.59 35.20
CA ALA A 195 56.66 9.93 35.25
C ALA A 195 55.69 10.15 34.08
N ALA A 196 56.05 9.67 32.89
CA ALA A 196 55.17 9.72 31.73
C ALA A 196 53.92 8.83 31.89
N LEU A 197 54.07 7.65 32.51
CA LEU A 197 52.95 6.75 32.84
C LEU A 197 51.97 7.40 33.80
N GLU A 198 52.46 8.03 34.87
CA GLU A 198 51.61 8.71 35.87
C GLU A 198 50.76 9.82 35.21
N VAL A 199 51.37 10.61 34.33
CA VAL A 199 50.67 11.68 33.60
C VAL A 199 49.63 11.11 32.63
N ALA A 200 49.97 10.06 31.87
CA ALA A 200 49.07 9.47 30.87
C ALA A 200 47.90 8.71 31.51
N ILE A 201 48.12 8.04 32.65
CA ILE A 201 47.10 7.35 33.44
C ILE A 201 46.10 8.37 34.00
N ASP A 202 46.58 9.42 34.66
CA ASP A 202 45.72 10.46 35.26
C ASP A 202 44.90 11.19 34.18
N LYS A 203 45.48 11.39 32.99
CA LYS A 203 44.79 11.94 31.82
C LYS A 203 43.70 10.99 31.30
N GLY A 204 43.99 9.69 31.17
CA GLY A 204 43.03 8.70 30.69
C GLY A 204 41.86 8.47 31.65
N GLU A 205 42.10 8.51 32.95
CA GLU A 205 41.06 8.38 33.99
C GLU A 205 40.10 9.57 33.99
N LYS A 206 40.61 10.78 33.81
CA LYS A 206 39.79 11.99 33.65
C LYS A 206 38.89 11.95 32.42
N LEU A 207 39.31 11.23 31.38
CA LEU A 207 38.51 11.01 30.16
C LEU A 207 37.50 9.86 30.29
N GLY A 208 37.47 9.15 31.42
CA GLY A 208 36.57 8.02 31.64
C GLY A 208 37.01 6.72 30.98
N MET A 209 38.30 6.58 30.64
CA MET A 209 38.84 5.30 30.16
C MET A 209 38.88 4.29 31.32
N THR A 210 38.12 3.20 31.21
CA THR A 210 38.01 2.16 32.26
C THR A 210 38.58 0.80 31.85
N GLY A 211 39.22 0.74 30.68
CA GLY A 211 39.71 -0.50 30.07
C GLY A 211 40.96 -1.11 30.74
N SER A 212 41.28 -2.33 30.31
CA SER A 212 42.45 -3.09 30.77
C SER A 212 43.77 -2.32 30.61
N GLU A 213 43.85 -1.42 29.63
CA GLU A 213 45.02 -0.60 29.29
C GLU A 213 45.46 0.30 30.46
N ILE A 214 44.53 0.98 31.15
CA ILE A 214 44.84 1.81 32.33
C ILE A 214 45.23 0.91 33.50
N ALA A 215 44.53 -0.20 33.70
CA ALA A 215 44.86 -1.14 34.76
C ALA A 215 46.27 -1.75 34.60
N THR A 216 46.68 -2.04 33.36
CA THR A 216 48.04 -2.53 33.05
C THR A 216 49.09 -1.45 33.29
N ALA A 217 48.86 -0.22 32.83
CA ALA A 217 49.78 0.89 33.01
C ALA A 217 49.97 1.24 34.50
N ARG A 218 48.89 1.21 35.29
CA ARG A 218 48.94 1.49 36.73
C ARG A 218 49.73 0.44 37.51
N ARG A 219 49.62 -0.84 37.14
CA ARG A 219 50.44 -1.92 37.71
C ARG A 219 51.92 -1.74 37.38
N LEU A 220 52.23 -1.37 36.13
CA LEU A 220 53.61 -1.11 35.71
C LEU A 220 54.22 0.09 36.46
N MET A 221 53.46 1.17 36.63
CA MET A 221 53.89 2.35 37.38
C MET A 221 54.21 2.03 38.84
N GLU A 222 53.37 1.24 39.51
CA GLU A 222 53.58 0.81 40.90
C GLU A 222 54.83 -0.09 41.03
N ALA A 223 55.04 -1.01 40.07
CA ALA A 223 56.23 -1.85 40.04
C ALA A 223 57.52 -1.02 39.91
N LEU A 224 57.55 -0.06 38.97
CA LEU A 224 58.67 0.86 38.79
C LEU A 224 58.93 1.71 40.04
N ALA A 225 57.88 2.09 40.76
CA ALA A 225 58.01 2.86 42.00
C ALA A 225 58.72 2.10 43.11
N GLN A 226 58.39 0.81 43.24
CA GLN A 226 59.01 -0.08 44.21
C GLN A 226 60.47 -0.36 43.86
N GLU A 227 60.78 -0.49 42.56
CA GLU A 227 62.16 -0.63 42.05
C GLU A 227 63.05 0.57 42.45
N GLU A 228 62.61 1.80 42.15
CA GLU A 228 63.37 3.03 42.46
C GLU A 228 63.57 3.26 43.97
N ALA A 229 62.57 2.95 44.79
CA ALA A 229 62.65 3.10 46.24
C ALA A 229 63.64 2.11 46.86
N CYS A 230 63.66 0.88 46.34
CA CYS A 230 64.57 -0.16 46.79
C CYS A 230 66.03 0.16 46.41
N ILE A 231 66.27 0.64 45.19
CA ILE A 231 67.62 1.07 44.74
C ILE A 231 68.15 2.21 45.62
N ARG A 232 67.33 3.23 45.94
CA ARG A 232 67.74 4.32 46.82
C ARG A 232 68.13 3.85 48.22
N ARG A 233 67.34 2.93 48.80
CA ARG A 233 67.66 2.32 50.10
C ARG A 233 68.97 1.55 50.06
N LEU A 234 69.22 0.79 48.98
CA LEU A 234 70.48 0.08 48.78
C LEU A 234 71.66 1.05 48.73
N GLU A 235 71.58 2.11 47.96
CA GLU A 235 72.66 3.10 47.81
C GLU A 235 72.95 3.83 49.13
N GLU A 236 71.91 4.22 49.87
CA GLU A 236 72.03 4.92 51.15
C GLU A 236 72.59 4.02 52.26
N ALA A 237 72.10 2.76 52.36
CA ALA A 237 72.61 1.78 53.31
C ALA A 237 74.08 1.41 53.01
N THR A 238 74.43 1.28 51.72
CA THR A 238 75.82 1.04 51.28
C THR A 238 76.74 2.21 51.64
N LYS A 239 76.28 3.45 51.45
CA LYS A 239 77.03 4.67 51.75
C LYS A 239 77.26 4.87 53.25
N ASN A 240 76.24 4.59 54.07
CA ASN A 240 76.29 4.77 55.52
C ASN A 240 76.94 3.57 56.24
N GLY A 241 77.08 2.42 55.56
CA GLY A 241 77.71 1.22 56.10
C GLY A 241 76.92 0.59 57.26
N ASP A 242 75.60 0.78 57.24
CA ASP A 242 74.62 0.25 58.20
C ASP A 242 74.21 -1.17 57.78
N VAL A 243 74.59 -2.16 58.60
CA VAL A 243 74.51 -3.59 58.27
C VAL A 243 73.06 -4.10 58.30
N ASP A 244 72.25 -3.60 59.23
CA ASP A 244 70.85 -4.02 59.37
C ASP A 244 70.02 -3.46 58.21
N ALA A 245 70.21 -2.17 57.88
CA ALA A 245 69.56 -1.53 56.73
C ALA A 245 69.98 -2.13 55.38
N LEU A 246 71.25 -2.56 55.24
CA LEU A 246 71.76 -3.25 54.05
C LEU A 246 71.08 -4.61 53.85
N THR A 247 70.92 -5.36 54.93
CA THR A 247 70.33 -6.71 54.91
C THR A 247 68.85 -6.65 54.52
N ASP A 248 68.10 -5.70 55.09
CA ASP A 248 66.69 -5.47 54.76
C ASP A 248 66.52 -4.98 53.31
N ALA A 249 67.36 -4.04 52.85
CA ALA A 249 67.29 -3.52 51.49
C ALA A 249 67.67 -4.56 50.43
N LEU A 250 68.68 -5.40 50.68
CA LEU A 250 69.08 -6.50 49.78
C LEU A 250 68.02 -7.61 49.69
N SER A 251 67.37 -7.92 50.81
CA SER A 251 66.25 -8.88 50.83
C SER A 251 65.06 -8.35 50.03
N GLN A 252 64.76 -7.04 50.17
CA GLN A 252 63.74 -6.37 49.37
C GLN A 252 64.12 -6.30 47.88
N ALA A 253 65.38 -6.04 47.54
CA ALA A 253 65.85 -5.99 46.15
C ALA A 253 65.76 -7.35 45.45
N ALA A 254 66.14 -8.42 46.15
CA ALA A 254 65.96 -9.78 45.67
C ALA A 254 64.46 -10.07 45.45
N SER A 255 63.57 -9.49 46.27
CA SER A 255 62.10 -9.64 46.16
C SER A 255 61.48 -9.03 44.94
N LEU A 256 62.06 -7.92 44.50
CA LEU A 256 61.65 -7.19 43.31
C LEU A 256 62.47 -7.60 42.08
N GLY A 257 63.37 -8.58 42.18
CA GLY A 257 64.22 -9.04 41.07
C GLY A 257 65.24 -8.01 40.58
N ILE A 258 65.53 -6.98 41.38
CA ILE A 258 66.43 -5.88 41.02
C ILE A 258 67.87 -6.42 41.00
N THR A 259 68.58 -6.16 39.91
CA THR A 259 69.99 -6.54 39.72
C THR A 259 70.77 -5.33 39.21
N GLY A 260 72.10 -5.31 39.41
CA GLY A 260 72.97 -4.26 38.91
C GLY A 260 73.82 -3.55 39.98
N PRO A 261 74.44 -2.42 39.63
CA PRO A 261 75.58 -1.86 40.37
C PRO A 261 75.28 -1.53 41.85
N ALA A 262 74.07 -1.09 42.16
CA ALA A 262 73.66 -0.78 43.53
C ALA A 262 73.55 -2.04 44.41
N VAL A 263 73.05 -3.15 43.85
CA VAL A 263 72.95 -4.45 44.53
C VAL A 263 74.33 -5.07 44.70
N ASP A 264 75.18 -4.98 43.68
CA ASP A 264 76.55 -5.50 43.71
C ASP A 264 77.40 -4.75 44.76
N ALA A 265 77.29 -3.42 44.81
CA ALA A 265 77.99 -2.60 45.79
C ALA A 265 77.51 -2.85 47.22
N ALA A 266 76.19 -3.04 47.41
CA ALA A 266 75.59 -3.38 48.70
C ALA A 266 76.06 -4.76 49.21
N ASN A 267 76.03 -5.79 48.35
CA ASN A 267 76.51 -7.14 48.68
C ASN A 267 78.00 -7.15 49.07
N ALA A 268 78.84 -6.41 48.34
CA ALA A 268 80.26 -6.29 48.65
C ALA A 268 80.49 -5.63 50.03
N LYS A 269 79.65 -4.66 50.43
CA LYS A 269 79.77 -3.94 51.70
C LYS A 269 79.28 -4.75 52.90
N ALA A 270 78.23 -5.56 52.74
CA ALA A 270 77.71 -6.44 53.79
C ALA A 270 78.69 -7.57 54.15
N ALA A 271 79.43 -8.10 53.16
CA ALA A 271 80.44 -9.13 53.36
C ALA A 271 81.66 -8.66 54.19
N GLU A 272 81.89 -7.35 54.29
CA GLU A 272 83.06 -6.75 54.96
C GLU A 272 82.95 -6.72 56.51
N LYS A 273 81.77 -6.96 57.11
CA LYS A 273 81.48 -6.60 58.53
C LYS A 273 80.96 -7.68 59.51
N GLY A 274 80.73 -8.95 59.16
CA GLY A 274 80.10 -9.90 60.11
C GLY A 274 80.62 -11.35 60.08
N SER A 275 80.97 -11.91 61.26
CA SER A 275 81.34 -13.33 61.43
C SER A 275 80.10 -14.24 61.47
N ALA A 276 79.79 -14.93 60.38
CA ALA A 276 78.63 -15.81 60.27
C ALA A 276 78.93 -17.25 60.79
N SER A 277 77.96 -17.87 61.47
CA SER A 277 78.00 -19.28 61.89
C SER A 277 77.83 -20.23 60.68
N ALA A 278 78.27 -21.50 60.79
CA ALA A 278 78.21 -22.45 59.67
C ALA A 278 76.80 -22.64 59.06
N LEU A 279 75.73 -22.60 59.88
CA LEU A 279 74.34 -22.71 59.41
C LEU A 279 73.88 -21.42 58.70
N THR A 280 74.35 -20.26 59.14
CA THR A 280 74.13 -18.96 58.49
C THR A 280 74.75 -18.95 57.10
N VAL A 281 76.00 -19.44 56.99
CA VAL A 281 76.69 -19.60 55.71
C VAL A 281 75.93 -20.57 54.79
N GLN A 282 75.39 -21.66 55.33
CA GLN A 282 74.65 -22.65 54.55
C GLN A 282 73.29 -22.12 54.04
N LEU A 283 72.54 -21.36 54.86
CA LEU A 283 71.31 -20.68 54.44
C LEU A 283 71.58 -19.60 53.39
N GLN A 284 72.66 -18.84 53.55
CA GLN A 284 73.05 -17.80 52.62
C GLN A 284 73.59 -18.38 51.30
N GLN A 285 74.29 -19.51 51.36
CA GLN A 285 74.71 -20.29 50.19
C GLN A 285 73.51 -20.93 49.46
N ALA A 286 72.53 -21.47 50.18
CA ALA A 286 71.32 -22.02 49.58
C ALA A 286 70.45 -20.93 48.94
N ALA A 287 70.30 -19.77 49.60
CA ALA A 287 69.55 -18.63 49.07
C ALA A 287 70.22 -17.99 47.84
N SER A 288 71.54 -17.80 47.86
CA SER A 288 72.30 -17.30 46.70
C SER A 288 72.45 -18.34 45.59
N GLY A 289 72.46 -19.63 45.94
CA GLY A 289 72.53 -20.76 45.02
C GLY A 289 71.20 -21.18 44.38
N ALA A 290 70.07 -20.58 44.78
CA ALA A 290 68.72 -20.97 44.36
C ALA A 290 68.51 -21.01 42.83
N TYR A 291 69.27 -20.21 42.09
CA TYR A 291 69.25 -20.16 40.62
C TYR A 291 70.62 -20.48 39.99
N ALA A 292 71.59 -20.97 40.76
CA ALA A 292 72.95 -21.21 40.27
C ALA A 292 73.06 -22.50 39.44
N THR A 293 72.11 -23.43 39.60
CA THR A 293 72.09 -24.72 38.91
C THR A 293 71.05 -24.75 37.79
N SER A 294 71.17 -25.74 36.90
CA SER A 294 70.15 -26.02 35.88
C SER A 294 68.96 -26.83 36.41
N ASP A 295 69.00 -27.28 37.67
CA ASP A 295 67.95 -28.11 38.28
C ASP A 295 67.26 -27.32 39.39
N ALA A 296 66.23 -26.55 39.00
CA ALA A 296 65.43 -25.74 39.92
C ALA A 296 64.76 -26.59 41.02
N ASN A 297 64.44 -27.86 40.76
CA ASN A 297 63.82 -28.74 41.76
C ASN A 297 64.86 -29.21 42.80
N ALA A 298 66.10 -29.48 42.38
CA ALA A 298 67.19 -29.77 43.31
C ALA A 298 67.52 -28.55 44.18
N SER A 299 67.65 -27.36 43.58
CA SER A 299 67.87 -26.11 44.33
C SER A 299 66.72 -25.77 45.28
N LEU A 300 65.47 -26.05 44.88
CA LEU A 300 64.30 -25.94 45.75
C LEU A 300 64.36 -26.92 46.93
N GLN A 301 64.83 -28.14 46.70
CA GLN A 301 64.98 -29.15 47.74
C GLN A 301 66.10 -28.81 48.72
N GLU A 302 67.22 -28.28 48.24
CA GLU A 302 68.31 -27.75 49.07
C GLU A 302 67.84 -26.60 49.96
N LEU A 303 67.10 -25.63 49.39
CA LEU A 303 66.45 -24.56 50.13
C LEU A 303 65.52 -25.10 51.21
N ARG A 304 64.65 -26.07 50.87
CA ARG A 304 63.74 -26.71 51.83
C ARG A 304 64.49 -27.39 52.97
N ASN A 305 65.54 -28.14 52.67
CA ASN A 305 66.33 -28.84 53.67
C ASN A 305 67.02 -27.87 54.63
N ALA A 306 67.66 -26.82 54.09
CA ALA A 306 68.33 -25.79 54.90
C ALA A 306 67.35 -25.02 55.79
N ILE A 307 66.15 -24.68 55.27
CA ILE A 307 65.08 -24.02 56.04
C ILE A 307 64.58 -24.93 57.17
N VAL A 308 64.34 -26.21 56.90
CA VAL A 308 63.88 -27.18 57.90
C VAL A 308 64.91 -27.39 59.01
N GLU A 309 66.20 -27.40 58.68
CA GLU A 309 67.29 -27.52 59.64
C GLU A 309 67.42 -26.27 60.53
N ALA A 310 67.21 -25.08 59.95
CA ALA A 310 67.14 -23.82 60.68
C ALA A 310 65.93 -23.78 61.64
N GLU A 311 64.76 -24.28 61.20
CA GLU A 311 63.56 -24.37 62.04
C GLU A 311 63.75 -25.33 63.21
N LYS A 312 64.33 -26.52 62.97
CA LYS A 312 64.63 -27.51 64.02
C LYS A 312 65.63 -26.99 65.07
N SER A 313 66.54 -26.12 64.65
CA SER A 313 67.57 -25.54 65.52
C SER A 313 67.11 -24.26 66.25
N GLY A 314 65.84 -23.88 66.12
CA GLY A 314 65.28 -22.66 66.72
C GLY A 314 65.72 -21.35 66.05
N GLN A 315 66.36 -21.43 64.88
CA GLN A 315 66.87 -20.29 64.10
C GLN A 315 65.99 -19.94 62.89
N GLY A 316 64.78 -20.51 62.79
CA GLY A 316 63.87 -20.30 61.66
C GLY A 316 63.35 -18.87 61.46
N GLY A 317 63.66 -17.95 62.37
CA GLY A 317 63.34 -16.52 62.32
C GLY A 317 64.55 -15.60 62.11
N THR A 318 65.75 -16.13 61.83
CA THR A 318 66.89 -15.27 61.50
C THR A 318 66.71 -14.62 60.12
N PRO A 319 67.34 -13.45 59.86
CA PRO A 319 67.25 -12.78 58.55
C PRO A 319 67.64 -13.69 57.38
N GLU A 320 68.60 -14.59 57.55
CA GLU A 320 69.06 -15.53 56.53
C GLU A 320 68.04 -16.65 56.28
N ALA A 321 67.33 -17.11 57.32
CA ALA A 321 66.25 -18.09 57.18
C ALA A 321 65.01 -17.48 56.49
N ILE A 322 64.70 -16.21 56.78
CA ILE A 322 63.65 -15.46 56.08
C ILE A 322 64.02 -15.25 54.60
N THR A 323 65.27 -14.89 54.32
CA THR A 323 65.78 -14.71 52.95
C THR A 323 65.74 -16.03 52.18
N ALA A 324 66.11 -17.15 52.80
CA ALA A 324 65.99 -18.47 52.19
C ALA A 324 64.53 -18.88 51.92
N LYS A 325 63.59 -18.58 52.83
CA LYS A 325 62.15 -18.81 52.62
C LYS A 325 61.60 -17.98 51.46
N ALA A 326 61.97 -16.71 51.37
CA ALA A 326 61.58 -15.83 50.26
C ALA A 326 62.17 -16.31 48.92
N ALA A 327 63.43 -16.77 48.91
CA ALA A 327 64.06 -17.37 47.73
C ALA A 327 63.34 -18.66 47.28
N ARG A 328 62.95 -19.52 48.23
CA ARG A 328 62.13 -20.73 47.99
C ARG A 328 60.79 -20.39 47.34
N ASP A 329 60.07 -19.40 47.88
CA ASP A 329 58.72 -19.06 47.40
C ASP A 329 58.76 -18.45 45.99
N ARG A 330 59.77 -17.63 45.69
CA ARG A 330 59.99 -17.13 44.33
C ARG A 330 60.36 -18.25 43.35
N LEU A 331 61.23 -19.17 43.77
CA LEU A 331 61.63 -20.30 42.94
C LEU A 331 60.44 -21.24 42.67
N LEU A 332 59.54 -21.43 43.63
CA LEU A 332 58.29 -22.18 43.45
C LEU A 332 57.36 -21.53 42.42
N GLU A 333 57.21 -20.21 42.48
CA GLU A 333 56.39 -19.46 41.52
C GLU A 333 57.01 -19.49 40.12
N ASP A 334 58.33 -19.35 40.00
CA ASP A 334 59.07 -19.50 38.74
C ASP A 334 58.88 -20.91 38.15
N ILE A 335 58.95 -21.95 38.98
CA ILE A 335 58.65 -23.34 38.57
C ILE A 335 57.20 -23.46 38.07
N SER A 336 56.24 -22.82 38.74
CA SER A 336 54.83 -22.85 38.33
C SER A 336 54.60 -22.12 36.99
N ILE A 337 55.25 -20.97 36.77
CA ILE A 337 55.22 -20.25 35.49
C ILE A 337 55.84 -21.12 34.39
N ALA A 338 56.99 -21.74 34.67
CA ALA A 338 57.65 -22.65 33.73
C ALA A 338 56.76 -23.85 33.37
N GLN A 339 56.06 -24.44 34.34
CA GLN A 339 55.08 -25.51 34.10
C GLN A 339 53.90 -25.04 33.25
N GLY A 340 53.37 -23.83 33.53
CA GLY A 340 52.31 -23.23 32.73
C GLY A 340 52.73 -22.94 31.30
N LEU A 341 53.97 -22.46 31.10
CA LEU A 341 54.56 -22.26 29.77
C LEU A 341 54.76 -23.59 29.04
N GLU A 342 55.26 -24.63 29.72
CA GLU A 342 55.44 -25.96 29.14
C GLU A 342 54.09 -26.53 28.67
N GLN A 343 53.05 -26.40 29.49
CA GLN A 343 51.69 -26.81 29.11
C GLN A 343 51.19 -26.00 27.91
N ALA A 344 51.39 -24.68 27.90
CA ALA A 344 50.97 -23.81 26.81
C ALA A 344 51.72 -24.09 25.50
N ILE A 345 53.00 -24.44 25.55
CA ILE A 345 53.79 -24.88 24.40
C ILE A 345 53.24 -26.21 23.86
N VAL A 346 53.01 -27.20 24.72
CA VAL A 346 52.48 -28.51 24.31
C VAL A 346 51.08 -28.38 23.70
N THR A 347 50.24 -27.55 24.31
CA THR A 347 48.86 -27.30 23.85
C THR A 347 48.74 -26.24 22.75
N GLN A 348 49.86 -25.63 22.34
CA GLN A 348 49.88 -24.54 21.35
C GLN A 348 48.92 -23.38 21.70
N ASN A 349 48.76 -23.09 22.99
CA ASN A 349 47.78 -22.12 23.48
C ASN A 349 48.36 -20.70 23.49
N PHE A 350 48.09 -19.93 22.42
CA PHE A 350 48.59 -18.57 22.25
C PHE A 350 48.14 -17.61 23.35
N GLU A 351 46.90 -17.72 23.84
CA GLU A 351 46.36 -16.84 24.88
C GLU A 351 47.08 -17.04 26.22
N THR A 352 47.36 -18.30 26.57
CA THR A 352 48.11 -18.64 27.78
C THR A 352 49.57 -18.21 27.66
N LEU A 353 50.20 -18.39 26.49
CA LEU A 353 51.54 -17.87 26.23
C LEU A 353 51.56 -16.34 26.33
N SER A 354 50.66 -15.63 25.65
CA SER A 354 50.53 -14.16 25.69
C SER A 354 50.39 -13.62 27.12
N ARG A 355 49.71 -14.36 27.99
CA ARG A 355 49.53 -14.00 29.41
C ARG A 355 50.76 -14.28 30.28
N LEU A 356 51.52 -15.35 29.99
CA LEU A 356 52.66 -15.78 30.81
C LEU A 356 54.00 -15.20 30.33
N MET A 357 54.12 -14.83 29.06
CA MET A 357 55.33 -14.23 28.47
C MET A 357 55.76 -12.93 29.19
N PRO A 358 54.86 -11.99 29.52
CA PRO A 358 55.22 -10.81 30.32
C PRO A 358 55.78 -11.18 31.70
N LYS A 359 55.19 -12.19 32.37
CA LYS A 359 55.65 -12.65 33.69
C LYS A 359 57.03 -13.30 33.63
N LEU A 360 57.33 -14.02 32.54
CA LEU A 360 58.64 -14.60 32.29
C LEU A 360 59.71 -13.51 32.14
N GLN A 361 59.39 -12.40 31.46
CA GLN A 361 60.29 -11.25 31.31
C GLN A 361 60.45 -10.47 32.62
N GLU A 362 59.34 -10.13 33.28
CA GLU A 362 59.31 -9.42 34.57
C GLU A 362 60.21 -10.09 35.62
N ARG A 363 60.24 -11.43 35.63
CA ARG A 363 60.99 -12.22 36.60
C ARG A 363 62.39 -12.63 36.16
N SER A 364 62.85 -12.11 35.03
CA SER A 364 64.19 -12.35 34.46
C SER A 364 64.53 -13.85 34.31
N MET A 365 63.50 -14.69 34.07
CA MET A 365 63.67 -16.14 33.93
C MET A 365 64.60 -16.59 32.79
N PRO A 366 64.68 -15.90 31.63
CA PRO A 366 65.62 -16.27 30.56
C PRO A 366 67.10 -16.27 30.99
N HIS A 367 67.45 -15.43 31.97
CA HIS A 367 68.82 -15.33 32.47
C HIS A 367 69.16 -16.38 33.53
N LYS A 368 68.15 -17.07 34.07
CA LYS A 368 68.30 -18.13 35.09
C LYS A 368 68.60 -19.48 34.40
N PRO A 369 69.73 -20.15 34.72
CA PRO A 369 70.16 -21.41 34.10
C PRO A 369 69.07 -22.50 33.99
N ALA A 370 68.28 -22.71 35.04
CA ALA A 370 67.24 -23.74 35.07
C ALA A 370 66.02 -23.45 34.17
N PHE A 371 65.81 -22.19 33.77
CA PHE A 371 64.63 -21.77 33.00
C PHE A 371 64.98 -21.28 31.59
N ARG A 372 66.27 -21.25 31.23
CA ARG A 372 66.73 -20.74 29.94
C ARG A 372 66.15 -21.51 28.76
N ASP A 373 66.14 -22.84 28.84
CA ASP A 373 65.63 -23.70 27.76
C ASP A 373 64.13 -23.53 27.54
N ILE A 374 63.33 -23.61 28.62
CA ILE A 374 61.88 -23.39 28.54
C ILE A 374 61.55 -21.97 28.10
N SER A 375 62.34 -20.97 28.50
CA SER A 375 62.15 -19.59 28.06
C SER A 375 62.42 -19.41 26.56
N ALA A 376 63.46 -20.06 26.03
CA ALA A 376 63.77 -20.03 24.60
C ALA A 376 62.66 -20.71 23.78
N ARG A 377 62.22 -21.91 24.20
CA ARG A 377 61.13 -22.66 23.56
C ARG A 377 59.79 -21.92 23.63
N ALA A 378 59.50 -21.27 24.75
CA ALA A 378 58.31 -20.44 24.93
C ALA A 378 58.32 -19.24 23.98
N ASN A 379 59.47 -18.55 23.86
CA ASN A 379 59.61 -17.40 22.97
C ASN A 379 59.48 -17.80 21.50
N GLU A 380 60.14 -18.88 21.08
CA GLU A 380 60.03 -19.42 19.71
C GLU A 380 58.58 -19.84 19.39
N THR A 381 57.88 -20.49 20.33
CA THR A 381 56.48 -20.88 20.14
C THR A 381 55.55 -19.68 20.12
N TYR A 382 55.82 -18.66 20.96
CA TYR A 382 55.05 -17.43 21.00
C TYR A 382 55.20 -16.63 19.70
N GLU A 383 56.42 -16.42 19.20
CA GLU A 383 56.69 -15.73 17.94
C GLU A 383 55.97 -16.41 16.77
N ARG A 384 56.08 -17.73 16.64
CA ARG A 384 55.39 -18.49 15.58
C ARG A 384 53.87 -18.35 15.66
N LEU A 385 53.27 -18.45 16.86
CA LEU A 385 51.82 -18.33 17.03
C LEU A 385 51.33 -16.87 16.89
N HIS A 386 52.17 -15.90 17.26
CA HIS A 386 51.91 -14.48 17.07
C HIS A 386 51.86 -14.12 15.57
N ASP A 387 52.85 -14.59 14.80
CA ASP A 387 52.87 -14.41 13.34
C ASP A 387 51.65 -15.05 12.68
N LYS A 388 51.27 -16.27 13.10
CA LYS A 388 50.03 -16.92 12.65
C LYS A 388 48.79 -16.08 12.98
N HIS A 389 48.71 -15.50 14.18
CA HIS A 389 47.58 -14.65 14.59
C HIS A 389 47.53 -13.33 13.80
N MET A 390 48.68 -12.70 13.53
CA MET A 390 48.76 -11.48 12.72
C MET A 390 48.38 -11.73 11.27
N ALA A 391 48.80 -12.87 10.70
CA ALA A 391 48.40 -13.29 9.36
C ALA A 391 46.89 -13.52 9.24
N LEU A 392 46.24 -14.16 10.23
CA LEU A 392 44.79 -14.33 10.28
C LEU A 392 44.05 -12.99 10.37
N SER A 393 44.61 -12.02 11.10
CA SER A 393 44.06 -10.66 11.16
C SER A 393 44.17 -9.93 9.81
N ALA A 394 45.32 -10.03 9.13
CA ALA A 394 45.54 -9.45 7.82
C ALA A 394 44.61 -10.07 6.75
N LEU A 395 44.39 -11.38 6.81
CA LEU A 395 43.39 -12.11 6.01
C LEU A 395 41.99 -11.49 6.16
N ARG A 396 41.50 -11.31 7.40
CA ARG A 396 40.19 -10.70 7.65
C ARG A 396 40.07 -9.29 7.05
N VAL A 397 41.12 -8.48 7.18
CA VAL A 397 41.14 -7.12 6.61
C VAL A 397 41.10 -7.16 5.07
N ALA A 398 41.88 -8.05 4.44
CA ALA A 398 41.88 -8.20 2.99
C ALA A 398 40.53 -8.73 2.46
N THR A 399 39.89 -9.65 3.16
CA THR A 399 38.53 -10.14 2.86
C THR A 399 37.50 -9.02 2.88
N LEU A 400 37.58 -8.10 3.84
CA LEU A 400 36.70 -6.94 3.91
C LEU A 400 36.96 -5.91 2.78
N ALA A 401 38.22 -5.77 2.36
CA ALA A 401 38.60 -4.86 1.29
C ALA A 401 38.13 -5.33 -0.11
N LYS A 402 37.84 -6.63 -0.28
CA LYS A 402 37.38 -7.26 -1.53
C LYS A 402 38.27 -6.99 -2.76
N ASP A 403 39.54 -6.69 -2.53
CA ASP A 403 40.53 -6.43 -3.58
C ASP A 403 41.34 -7.71 -3.89
N PRO A 404 41.36 -8.19 -5.15
CA PRO A 404 42.06 -9.42 -5.52
C PRO A 404 43.56 -9.41 -5.17
N ALA A 405 44.26 -8.30 -5.39
CA ALA A 405 45.70 -8.22 -5.16
C ALA A 405 46.05 -8.28 -3.67
N SER A 406 45.27 -7.59 -2.83
CA SER A 406 45.40 -7.60 -1.38
C SER A 406 45.05 -8.97 -0.79
N LEU A 407 44.02 -9.63 -1.33
CA LEU A 407 43.64 -11.00 -0.96
C LEU A 407 44.73 -12.01 -1.32
N GLU A 408 45.29 -11.96 -2.53
CA GLU A 408 46.40 -12.85 -2.93
C GLU A 408 47.63 -12.67 -2.04
N ALA A 409 47.99 -11.41 -1.72
CA ALA A 409 49.10 -11.11 -0.84
C ALA A 409 48.87 -11.62 0.60
N ALA A 410 47.67 -11.42 1.16
CA ALA A 410 47.32 -11.87 2.51
C ALA A 410 47.24 -13.39 2.61
N ILE A 411 46.70 -14.07 1.59
CA ILE A 411 46.65 -15.54 1.52
C ILE A 411 48.07 -16.11 1.46
N ALA A 412 48.96 -15.56 0.62
CA ALA A 412 50.34 -16.01 0.53
C ALA A 412 51.08 -15.83 1.87
N GLN A 413 50.93 -14.67 2.51
CA GLN A 413 51.52 -14.40 3.82
C GLN A 413 51.00 -15.36 4.90
N ALA A 414 49.70 -15.69 4.88
CA ALA A 414 49.12 -16.61 5.84
C ALA A 414 49.56 -18.06 5.63
N GLN A 415 49.73 -18.49 4.38
CA GLN A 415 50.33 -19.80 4.05
C GLN A 415 51.76 -19.90 4.57
N ASP A 416 52.56 -18.84 4.43
CA ASP A 416 53.94 -18.78 4.96
C ASP A 416 53.97 -18.90 6.50
N CYS A 417 52.93 -18.42 7.19
CA CYS A 417 52.75 -18.56 8.64
C CYS A 417 52.10 -19.89 9.07
N GLY A 418 51.86 -20.82 8.15
CA GLY A 418 51.27 -22.13 8.43
C GLY A 418 49.76 -22.12 8.70
N VAL A 419 49.04 -21.10 8.22
CA VAL A 419 47.58 -21.10 8.11
C VAL A 419 47.20 -21.96 6.90
N THR A 420 46.23 -22.85 7.08
CA THR A 420 45.80 -23.81 6.05
C THR A 420 44.34 -23.58 5.68
N ALA A 421 43.85 -24.25 4.64
CA ALA A 421 42.44 -24.20 4.24
C ALA A 421 41.45 -24.76 5.29
N VAL A 422 41.95 -25.30 6.42
CA VAL A 422 41.11 -25.74 7.56
C VAL A 422 40.82 -24.57 8.52
N ASP A 423 41.60 -23.49 8.45
CA ASP A 423 41.36 -22.28 9.23
C ASP A 423 40.27 -21.45 8.51
N TYR A 424 39.15 -21.17 9.19
CA TYR A 424 37.95 -20.52 8.62
C TYR A 424 38.25 -19.22 7.88
N GLU A 425 39.16 -18.38 8.40
CA GLU A 425 39.56 -17.12 7.76
C GLU A 425 40.27 -17.31 6.41
N MET A 426 40.96 -18.43 6.22
CA MET A 426 41.60 -18.77 4.94
C MET A 426 40.56 -19.20 3.91
N GLU A 427 39.58 -20.01 4.33
CA GLU A 427 38.47 -20.44 3.48
C GLU A 427 37.66 -19.23 3.01
N ASP A 428 37.27 -18.34 3.93
CA ASP A 428 36.55 -17.10 3.62
C ASP A 428 37.33 -16.19 2.66
N ALA A 429 38.64 -16.04 2.86
CA ALA A 429 39.46 -15.22 1.98
C ALA A 429 39.63 -15.83 0.58
N MET A 430 39.73 -17.17 0.48
CA MET A 430 39.80 -17.87 -0.80
C MET A 430 38.48 -17.73 -1.58
N LEU A 431 37.34 -17.86 -0.90
CA LEU A 431 36.02 -17.63 -1.48
C LEU A 431 35.85 -16.18 -1.94
N ALA A 432 36.26 -15.21 -1.11
CA ALA A 432 36.22 -13.79 -1.47
C ALA A 432 37.13 -13.46 -2.66
N LEU A 433 38.30 -14.11 -2.77
CA LEU A 433 39.20 -13.95 -3.91
C LEU A 433 38.60 -14.52 -5.19
N GLU A 434 37.96 -15.69 -5.11
CA GLU A 434 37.26 -16.29 -6.24
C GLU A 434 36.10 -15.42 -6.71
N ALA A 435 35.30 -14.88 -5.79
CA ALA A 435 34.22 -13.95 -6.08
C ALA A 435 34.75 -12.67 -6.76
N ALA A 436 35.81 -12.06 -6.24
CA ALA A 436 36.40 -10.84 -6.81
C ALA A 436 37.01 -11.08 -8.20
N LYS A 437 37.61 -12.25 -8.44
CA LYS A 437 38.09 -12.65 -9.78
C LYS A 437 36.97 -12.88 -10.78
N ASN A 438 35.89 -13.52 -10.35
CA ASN A 438 34.70 -13.72 -11.19
C ASN A 438 34.06 -12.38 -11.56
N TYR A 439 33.98 -11.45 -10.61
CA TYR A 439 33.52 -10.08 -10.85
C TYR A 439 34.33 -9.40 -11.96
N SER A 440 35.66 -9.35 -11.82
CA SER A 440 36.53 -8.71 -12.82
C SER A 440 36.39 -9.37 -14.19
N ARG A 441 36.45 -10.71 -14.26
CA ARG A 441 36.35 -11.45 -15.53
C ARG A 441 35.03 -11.17 -16.24
N ILE A 442 33.91 -11.20 -15.52
CA ILE A 442 32.59 -10.99 -16.11
C ILE A 442 32.45 -9.54 -16.56
N ASN A 443 32.88 -8.58 -15.75
CA ASN A 443 32.77 -7.17 -16.10
C ASN A 443 33.66 -6.80 -17.30
N ASP A 444 34.90 -7.31 -17.34
CA ASP A 444 35.81 -7.13 -18.48
C ASP A 444 35.27 -7.83 -19.74
N GLY A 445 34.78 -9.07 -19.59
CA GLY A 445 34.16 -9.82 -20.67
C GLY A 445 32.90 -9.17 -21.23
N LEU A 446 32.05 -8.59 -20.38
CA LEU A 446 30.88 -7.82 -20.79
C LEU A 446 31.29 -6.54 -21.50
N SER A 447 32.31 -5.84 -21.02
CA SER A 447 32.87 -4.66 -21.67
C SER A 447 33.39 -4.98 -23.08
N ASP A 448 34.16 -6.07 -23.23
CA ASP A 448 34.66 -6.54 -24.52
C ASP A 448 33.53 -7.00 -25.46
N ALA A 449 32.55 -7.73 -24.93
CA ALA A 449 31.41 -8.21 -25.71
C ALA A 449 30.53 -7.03 -26.18
N VAL A 450 30.30 -6.02 -25.34
CA VAL A 450 29.64 -4.77 -25.72
C VAL A 450 30.42 -4.05 -26.82
N ALA A 451 31.73 -3.92 -26.70
CA ALA A 451 32.58 -3.30 -27.71
C ALA A 451 32.56 -4.06 -29.05
N ALA A 452 32.47 -5.39 -29.00
CA ALA A 452 32.37 -6.26 -30.16
C ALA A 452 30.94 -6.41 -30.72
N SER A 453 29.92 -5.91 -30.01
CA SER A 453 28.50 -6.18 -30.28
C SER A 453 28.17 -7.68 -30.34
N ASP A 454 28.81 -8.48 -29.50
CA ASP A 454 28.60 -9.92 -29.38
C ASP A 454 27.51 -10.24 -28.34
N PHE A 455 26.26 -10.31 -28.82
CA PHE A 455 25.09 -10.49 -27.96
C PHE A 455 24.96 -11.90 -27.37
N ASP A 456 25.52 -12.91 -28.01
CA ASP A 456 25.51 -14.29 -27.49
C ASP A 456 26.45 -14.39 -26.29
N THR A 457 27.65 -13.82 -26.42
CA THR A 457 28.61 -13.74 -25.30
C THR A 457 28.07 -12.84 -24.18
N MET A 458 27.43 -11.70 -24.49
CA MET A 458 26.75 -10.87 -23.47
C MET A 458 25.68 -11.65 -22.71
N ARG A 459 24.85 -12.43 -23.41
CA ARG A 459 23.81 -13.25 -22.77
C ARG A 459 24.41 -14.29 -21.82
N GLN A 460 25.42 -15.03 -22.28
CA GLN A 460 26.08 -16.06 -21.46
C GLN A 460 26.72 -15.45 -20.21
N LEU A 461 27.39 -14.31 -20.35
CA LEU A 461 28.03 -13.61 -19.23
C LEU A 461 27.01 -12.98 -18.28
N LEU A 462 25.85 -12.51 -18.77
CA LEU A 462 24.75 -12.02 -17.93
C LEU A 462 24.06 -13.15 -17.16
N GLU A 463 23.83 -14.31 -17.79
CA GLU A 463 23.31 -15.51 -17.11
C GLU A 463 24.30 -16.02 -16.05
N GLU A 464 25.60 -15.97 -16.36
CA GLU A 464 26.66 -16.30 -15.41
C GLU A 464 26.72 -15.28 -14.26
N ALA A 465 26.54 -13.98 -14.55
CA ALA A 465 26.45 -12.92 -13.54
C ALA A 465 25.23 -13.13 -12.62
N ASP A 466 24.07 -13.48 -13.17
CA ASP A 466 22.85 -13.77 -12.40
C ASP A 466 23.03 -14.98 -11.48
N ARG A 467 23.64 -16.06 -11.99
CA ARG A 467 23.94 -17.26 -11.19
C ARG A 467 24.92 -16.98 -10.05
N LEU A 468 25.84 -16.05 -10.24
CA LEU A 468 26.86 -15.67 -9.27
C LEU A 468 26.48 -14.42 -8.44
N GLU A 469 25.26 -13.90 -8.61
CA GLU A 469 24.74 -12.70 -7.93
C GLU A 469 25.65 -11.46 -8.08
N ILE A 470 26.25 -11.29 -9.26
CA ILE A 470 27.16 -10.18 -9.57
C ILE A 470 26.37 -8.99 -10.14
N ASP A 471 26.46 -7.85 -9.46
CA ASP A 471 25.84 -6.58 -9.84
C ASP A 471 26.87 -5.48 -10.16
N GLY A 472 26.54 -4.55 -11.06
CA GLY A 472 27.45 -3.45 -11.39
C GLY A 472 27.14 -2.72 -12.69
N ASP A 473 27.84 -1.61 -12.92
CA ASP A 473 27.58 -0.71 -14.06
C ASP A 473 27.76 -1.40 -15.42
N GLY A 474 28.74 -2.30 -15.57
CA GLY A 474 28.94 -3.05 -16.81
C GLY A 474 27.84 -4.07 -17.09
N VAL A 475 27.33 -4.73 -16.04
CA VAL A 475 26.16 -5.63 -16.11
C VAL A 475 24.91 -4.85 -16.49
N LEU A 476 24.68 -3.70 -15.87
CA LEU A 476 23.54 -2.83 -16.18
C LEU A 476 23.59 -2.34 -17.62
N LEU A 477 24.75 -1.87 -18.09
CA LEU A 477 24.95 -1.41 -19.46
C LEU A 477 24.69 -2.53 -20.48
N ALA A 478 25.22 -3.72 -20.25
CA ALA A 478 25.00 -4.88 -21.12
C ALA A 478 23.52 -5.29 -21.16
N ARG A 479 22.79 -5.23 -20.03
CA ARG A 479 21.33 -5.48 -20.01
C ARG A 479 20.56 -4.46 -20.83
N VAL A 480 20.88 -3.17 -20.70
CA VAL A 480 20.23 -2.11 -21.49
C VAL A 480 20.47 -2.30 -22.99
N ILE A 481 21.68 -2.71 -23.38
CA ILE A 481 22.02 -3.01 -24.78
C ILE A 481 21.25 -4.24 -25.28
N MET A 482 21.19 -5.32 -24.49
CA MET A 482 20.44 -6.53 -24.81
C MET A 482 18.94 -6.25 -24.95
N GLU A 483 18.36 -5.41 -24.09
CA GLU A 483 16.94 -5.02 -24.15
C GLU A 483 16.63 -4.21 -25.41
N ARG A 484 17.56 -3.34 -25.84
CA ARG A 484 17.43 -2.60 -27.09
C ARG A 484 17.46 -3.54 -28.29
N GLU A 485 18.37 -4.51 -28.35
CA GLU A 485 18.42 -5.49 -29.44
C GLU A 485 17.18 -6.39 -29.48
N ARG A 486 16.68 -6.81 -28.32
CA ARG A 486 15.42 -7.53 -28.21
C ARG A 486 14.26 -6.70 -28.80
N SER A 487 14.16 -5.43 -28.40
CA SER A 487 13.15 -4.50 -28.92
C SER A 487 13.24 -4.34 -30.44
N VAL A 488 14.46 -4.31 -31.00
CA VAL A 488 14.69 -4.28 -32.45
C VAL A 488 14.18 -5.57 -33.12
N ALA A 489 14.50 -6.74 -32.58
CA ALA A 489 14.05 -8.02 -33.12
C ALA A 489 12.53 -8.18 -33.06
N GLU A 490 11.89 -7.84 -31.94
CA GLU A 490 10.44 -7.88 -31.78
C GLU A 490 9.73 -6.91 -32.72
N THR A 491 10.28 -5.70 -32.89
CA THR A 491 9.74 -4.71 -33.84
C THR A 491 9.82 -5.19 -35.28
N MET A 492 10.94 -5.81 -35.68
CA MET A 492 11.09 -6.36 -37.04
C MET A 492 10.15 -7.55 -37.28
N GLU A 493 9.90 -8.39 -36.28
CA GLU A 493 8.94 -9.49 -36.38
C GLU A 493 7.49 -9.01 -36.41
N ALA A 494 7.13 -7.99 -35.62
CA ALA A 494 5.83 -7.33 -35.67
C ALA A 494 5.59 -6.69 -37.04
N LEU A 495 6.61 -6.05 -37.61
CA LEU A 495 6.56 -5.47 -38.96
C LEU A 495 6.35 -6.55 -40.03
N ARG A 496 7.02 -7.70 -39.90
CA ARG A 496 6.84 -8.86 -40.79
C ARG A 496 5.41 -9.41 -40.71
N LYS A 497 4.92 -9.68 -39.50
CA LYS A 497 3.55 -10.19 -39.28
C LYS A 497 2.48 -9.22 -39.77
N GLY A 498 2.58 -7.93 -39.44
CA GLY A 498 1.66 -6.91 -39.94
C GLY A 498 1.65 -6.82 -41.46
N SER A 499 2.81 -7.02 -42.11
CA SER A 499 2.92 -7.05 -43.56
C SER A 499 2.30 -8.30 -44.19
N GLU A 500 2.50 -9.47 -43.58
CA GLU A 500 1.94 -10.75 -44.05
C GLU A 500 0.42 -10.83 -43.87
N GLU A 501 -0.06 -10.39 -42.71
CA GLU A 501 -1.49 -10.36 -42.38
C GLU A 501 -2.23 -9.22 -43.11
N ARG A 502 -1.49 -8.29 -43.72
CA ARG A 502 -2.04 -7.07 -44.35
C ARG A 502 -2.92 -6.27 -43.38
N ASP A 503 -2.54 -6.27 -42.10
CA ASP A 503 -3.25 -5.55 -41.04
C ASP A 503 -2.66 -4.13 -40.94
N LEU A 504 -3.43 -3.14 -41.39
CA LEU A 504 -2.99 -1.75 -41.43
C LEU A 504 -2.67 -1.18 -40.05
N GLN A 505 -3.40 -1.61 -39.01
CA GLN A 505 -3.17 -1.12 -37.65
C GLN A 505 -1.85 -1.67 -37.09
N LYS A 506 -1.67 -3.01 -37.16
CA LYS A 506 -0.42 -3.64 -36.71
C LYS A 506 0.79 -3.13 -37.49
N LEU A 507 0.61 -2.87 -38.78
CA LEU A 507 1.65 -2.33 -39.65
C LEU A 507 2.02 -0.89 -39.27
N ASN A 508 1.03 -0.04 -38.91
CA ASN A 508 1.30 1.32 -38.43
C ASN A 508 2.01 1.32 -37.08
N GLU A 509 1.56 0.50 -36.13
CA GLU A 509 2.19 0.37 -34.80
C GLU A 509 3.65 -0.11 -34.94
N ALA A 510 3.90 -1.14 -35.73
CA ALA A 510 5.25 -1.63 -35.99
C ALA A 510 6.13 -0.58 -36.68
N LEU A 511 5.60 0.18 -37.65
CA LEU A 511 6.34 1.26 -38.31
C LEU A 511 6.65 2.42 -37.36
N GLU A 512 5.78 2.78 -36.43
CA GLU A 512 6.09 3.77 -35.39
C GLU A 512 7.21 3.30 -34.46
N SER A 513 7.18 2.03 -34.04
CA SER A 513 8.27 1.42 -33.27
C SER A 513 9.60 1.44 -34.03
N THR A 514 9.60 1.23 -35.35
CA THR A 514 10.84 1.36 -36.16
C THR A 514 11.41 2.78 -36.14
N ILE A 515 10.56 3.81 -36.12
CA ILE A 515 10.98 5.22 -36.02
C ILE A 515 11.58 5.50 -34.65
N ALA A 516 10.93 5.04 -33.58
CA ALA A 516 11.42 5.22 -32.21
C ALA A 516 12.79 4.55 -31.98
N LEU A 517 13.02 3.39 -32.60
CA LEU A 517 14.29 2.65 -32.53
C LEU A 517 15.35 3.14 -33.55
N GLY A 518 14.99 4.06 -34.45
CA GLY A 518 15.88 4.60 -35.49
C GLY A 518 16.25 3.59 -36.58
N LEU A 519 15.40 2.59 -36.82
CA LEU A 519 15.64 1.52 -37.78
C LEU A 519 15.37 2.00 -39.21
N THR A 520 16.24 1.60 -40.15
CA THR A 520 16.06 1.87 -41.58
C THR A 520 16.43 0.63 -42.38
N GLY A 521 15.69 0.35 -43.46
CA GLY A 521 15.99 -0.80 -44.31
C GLY A 521 14.94 -1.10 -45.37
N PRO A 522 15.25 -1.98 -46.33
CA PRO A 522 14.38 -2.29 -47.47
C PRO A 522 13.01 -2.88 -47.05
N GLN A 523 12.98 -3.66 -45.96
CA GLN A 523 11.76 -4.25 -45.41
C GLN A 523 10.82 -3.18 -44.84
N ILE A 524 11.36 -2.15 -44.19
CA ILE A 524 10.61 -1.01 -43.66
C ILE A 524 10.05 -0.16 -44.80
N THR A 525 10.84 0.05 -45.86
CA THR A 525 10.36 0.73 -47.07
C THR A 525 9.20 -0.03 -47.73
N ALA A 526 9.31 -1.35 -47.87
CA ALA A 526 8.24 -2.18 -48.42
C ALA A 526 6.98 -2.18 -47.54
N ALA A 527 7.14 -2.17 -46.21
CA ALA A 527 6.03 -2.03 -45.27
C ALA A 527 5.32 -0.68 -45.39
N HIS A 528 6.05 0.43 -45.58
CA HIS A 528 5.45 1.73 -45.87
C HIS A 528 4.65 1.73 -47.19
N GLU A 529 5.18 1.12 -48.26
CA GLU A 529 4.45 1.01 -49.53
C GLU A 529 3.18 0.15 -49.40
N LEU A 530 3.23 -0.91 -48.60
CA LEU A 530 2.07 -1.76 -48.33
C LEU A 530 1.01 -1.01 -47.51
N ARG A 531 1.42 -0.27 -46.48
CA ARG A 531 0.55 0.60 -45.69
C ARG A 531 -0.20 1.58 -46.59
N ASP A 532 0.51 2.23 -47.52
CA ASP A 532 -0.10 3.21 -48.42
C ASP A 532 -1.17 2.57 -49.32
N LYS A 533 -0.94 1.35 -49.80
CA LYS A 533 -1.95 0.57 -50.56
C LYS A 533 -3.16 0.21 -49.71
N LEU A 534 -2.95 -0.32 -48.50
CA LEU A 534 -4.04 -0.68 -47.59
C LEU A 534 -4.86 0.53 -47.14
N THR A 535 -4.21 1.69 -47.00
CA THR A 535 -4.88 2.96 -46.70
C THR A 535 -5.81 3.39 -47.85
N ILE A 536 -5.40 3.18 -49.10
CA ILE A 536 -6.26 3.44 -50.28
C ILE A 536 -7.47 2.50 -50.27
N GLU A 537 -7.26 1.20 -50.00
CA GLU A 537 -8.34 0.21 -49.90
C GLU A 537 -9.34 0.55 -48.77
N GLU A 538 -8.86 0.94 -47.58
CA GLU A 538 -9.71 1.32 -46.45
C GLU A 538 -10.53 2.60 -46.74
N ASN A 539 -9.91 3.61 -47.36
CA ASN A 539 -10.60 4.83 -47.77
C ASN A 539 -11.72 4.55 -48.78
N ALA A 540 -11.47 3.66 -49.74
CA ALA A 540 -12.47 3.24 -50.72
C ALA A 540 -13.64 2.48 -50.08
N GLN A 541 -13.37 1.62 -49.09
CA GLN A 541 -14.43 1.00 -48.27
C GLN A 541 -15.20 2.05 -47.45
N GLY A 542 -14.53 3.09 -46.95
CA GLY A 542 -15.15 4.23 -46.29
C GLY A 542 -16.15 4.98 -47.18
N GLY A 543 -15.84 5.11 -48.48
CA GLY A 543 -16.76 5.66 -49.49
C GLY A 543 -18.04 4.85 -49.63
N VAL A 544 -17.96 3.51 -49.66
CA VAL A 544 -19.13 2.62 -49.68
C VAL A 544 -19.96 2.79 -48.41
N ILE A 545 -19.33 2.82 -47.23
CA ILE A 545 -20.01 3.02 -45.94
C ILE A 545 -20.74 4.37 -45.90
N ALA A 546 -20.13 5.43 -46.44
CA ALA A 546 -20.76 6.75 -46.50
C ALA A 546 -21.99 6.75 -47.42
N ALA A 547 -21.91 6.08 -48.58
CA ALA A 547 -23.04 5.93 -49.49
C ALA A 547 -24.16 5.08 -48.88
N MET A 548 -23.81 4.00 -48.16
CA MET A 548 -24.77 3.16 -47.42
C MET A 548 -25.52 3.98 -46.36
N ARG A 549 -24.80 4.74 -45.52
CA ARG A 549 -25.42 5.61 -44.51
C ARG A 549 -26.33 6.66 -45.12
N THR A 550 -25.94 7.22 -46.27
CA THR A 550 -26.77 8.18 -46.99
C THR A 550 -28.06 7.53 -47.48
N MET A 551 -27.97 6.30 -47.98
CA MET A 551 -29.12 5.51 -48.43
C MET A 551 -30.03 5.11 -47.26
N GLU A 552 -29.48 4.64 -46.14
CA GLU A 552 -30.23 4.30 -44.91
C GLU A 552 -30.98 5.51 -44.34
N LEU A 553 -30.35 6.69 -44.31
CA LEU A 553 -31.00 7.93 -43.89
C LEU A 553 -32.15 8.32 -44.82
N LYS A 554 -32.00 8.09 -46.12
CA LYS A 554 -33.04 8.36 -47.13
C LYS A 554 -34.18 7.34 -47.04
N ALA A 555 -33.86 6.08 -46.77
CA ALA A 555 -34.80 4.97 -46.55
C ALA A 555 -35.74 5.23 -45.37
N GLN A 556 -35.25 5.92 -44.35
CA GLN A 556 -36.03 6.33 -43.17
C GLN A 556 -36.83 7.63 -43.39
N SER A 557 -36.77 8.22 -44.59
CA SER A 557 -37.48 9.47 -44.85
C SER A 557 -38.99 9.24 -45.10
N PRO A 558 -39.88 10.11 -44.58
CA PRO A 558 -41.33 9.93 -44.69
C PRO A 558 -41.87 9.92 -46.12
N GLY A 559 -41.11 10.49 -47.07
CA GLY A 559 -41.46 10.57 -48.49
C GLY A 559 -41.09 9.33 -49.31
N GLY A 560 -40.56 8.29 -48.67
CA GLY A 560 -40.15 7.07 -49.34
C GLY A 560 -38.86 7.21 -50.15
N ILE A 561 -38.59 6.20 -50.98
CA ILE A 561 -37.38 6.13 -51.81
C ILE A 561 -37.75 5.84 -53.25
N SER A 562 -36.96 6.38 -54.18
CA SER A 562 -37.13 6.15 -55.61
C SER A 562 -35.97 5.33 -56.18
N PRO A 563 -36.14 4.69 -57.35
CA PRO A 563 -35.04 3.97 -58.01
C PRO A 563 -33.80 4.83 -58.27
N GLY A 564 -33.96 6.16 -58.41
CA GLY A 564 -32.84 7.08 -58.61
C GLY A 564 -31.99 7.33 -57.35
N ASP A 565 -32.54 7.08 -56.15
CA ASP A 565 -31.83 7.30 -54.89
C ASP A 565 -30.80 6.19 -54.59
N ILE A 566 -30.94 5.03 -55.22
CA ILE A 566 -30.05 3.86 -55.04
C ILE A 566 -28.73 4.04 -55.82
N GLN A 567 -28.75 4.82 -56.90
CA GLN A 567 -27.65 4.95 -57.85
C GLN A 567 -26.28 5.36 -57.25
N PRO A 568 -26.20 6.31 -56.30
CA PRO A 568 -24.91 6.70 -55.70
C PRO A 568 -24.23 5.56 -54.91
N LEU A 569 -25.01 4.66 -54.30
CA LEU A 569 -24.47 3.50 -53.60
C LEU A 569 -23.91 2.46 -54.59
N VAL A 570 -24.57 2.26 -55.72
CA VAL A 570 -24.09 1.38 -56.80
C VAL A 570 -22.78 1.91 -57.39
N GLU A 571 -22.68 3.22 -57.58
CA GLU A 571 -21.45 3.88 -58.07
C GLU A 571 -20.30 3.75 -57.07
N ALA A 572 -20.54 3.98 -55.77
CA ALA A 572 -19.52 3.83 -54.73
C ALA A 572 -18.99 2.39 -54.62
N ILE A 573 -19.86 1.37 -54.76
CA ILE A 573 -19.46 -0.04 -54.82
C ILE A 573 -18.58 -0.30 -56.05
N SER A 574 -18.93 0.27 -57.21
CA SER A 574 -18.13 0.11 -58.44
C SER A 574 -16.74 0.77 -58.32
N GLU A 575 -16.66 1.93 -57.66
CA GLU A 575 -15.42 2.67 -57.44
C GLU A 575 -14.51 1.96 -56.43
N ALA A 576 -15.07 1.40 -55.35
CA ALA A 576 -14.30 0.62 -54.39
C ALA A 576 -13.67 -0.63 -55.04
N LYS A 577 -14.41 -1.28 -55.93
CA LYS A 577 -13.89 -2.40 -56.73
C LYS A 577 -12.77 -1.96 -57.68
N ALA A 578 -12.87 -0.77 -58.27
CA ALA A 578 -11.82 -0.22 -59.13
C ALA A 578 -10.54 0.13 -58.36
N ASN A 579 -10.65 0.49 -57.09
CA ASN A 579 -9.54 0.79 -56.17
C ASN A 579 -8.96 -0.46 -55.48
N GLY A 580 -9.28 -1.66 -55.96
CA GLY A 580 -8.65 -2.91 -55.52
C GLY A 580 -9.30 -3.58 -54.31
N VAL A 581 -10.43 -3.08 -53.80
CA VAL A 581 -11.17 -3.72 -52.71
C VAL A 581 -11.79 -5.04 -53.22
N PRO A 582 -11.51 -6.19 -52.59
CA PRO A 582 -12.09 -7.47 -52.97
C PRO A 582 -13.63 -7.47 -52.85
N ASP A 583 -14.30 -8.09 -53.82
CA ASP A 583 -15.77 -8.04 -53.97
C ASP A 583 -16.50 -8.79 -52.83
N ASP A 584 -15.82 -9.73 -52.17
CA ASP A 584 -16.30 -10.56 -51.06
C ASP A 584 -16.10 -9.93 -49.68
N THR A 585 -15.46 -8.76 -49.60
CA THR A 585 -15.30 -8.00 -48.36
C THR A 585 -16.67 -7.74 -47.72
N SER A 586 -16.75 -7.82 -46.39
CA SER A 586 -18.00 -7.66 -45.63
C SER A 586 -18.74 -6.37 -45.96
N LYS A 587 -18.01 -5.25 -46.15
CA LYS A 587 -18.58 -3.95 -46.52
C LYS A 587 -19.17 -3.93 -47.94
N MET A 588 -18.52 -4.63 -48.88
CA MET A 588 -18.99 -4.78 -50.25
C MET A 588 -20.22 -5.67 -50.36
N ARG A 589 -20.30 -6.73 -49.53
CA ARG A 589 -21.51 -7.55 -49.38
C ARG A 589 -22.65 -6.75 -48.77
N ALA A 590 -22.41 -6.10 -47.64
CA ALA A 590 -23.43 -5.29 -46.96
C ALA A 590 -23.98 -4.16 -47.85
N GLY A 591 -23.13 -3.49 -48.63
CA GLY A 591 -23.58 -2.49 -49.60
C GLY A 591 -24.51 -3.07 -50.68
N ARG A 592 -24.22 -4.28 -51.19
CA ARG A 592 -25.07 -4.97 -52.17
C ARG A 592 -26.37 -5.47 -51.56
N ASP A 593 -26.32 -6.02 -50.36
CA ASP A 593 -27.50 -6.48 -49.64
C ASP A 593 -28.44 -5.31 -49.34
N LEU A 594 -27.88 -4.15 -48.98
CA LEU A 594 -28.63 -2.92 -48.78
C LEU A 594 -29.32 -2.46 -50.07
N VAL A 595 -28.65 -2.52 -51.23
CA VAL A 595 -29.30 -2.22 -52.53
C VAL A 595 -30.52 -3.11 -52.75
N VAL A 596 -30.41 -4.42 -52.52
CA VAL A 596 -31.52 -5.37 -52.66
C VAL A 596 -32.65 -5.07 -51.67
N GLN A 597 -32.31 -4.68 -50.43
CA GLN A 597 -33.30 -4.29 -49.43
C GLN A 597 -34.07 -3.04 -49.83
N MET A 598 -33.39 -2.03 -50.38
CA MET A 598 -34.00 -0.79 -50.84
C MET A 598 -34.96 -1.03 -52.01
N GLU A 599 -34.62 -1.92 -52.94
CA GLU A 599 -35.52 -2.34 -54.02
C GLU A 599 -36.82 -2.96 -53.48
N LYS A 600 -36.73 -3.81 -52.44
CA LYS A 600 -37.91 -4.37 -51.76
C LYS A 600 -38.75 -3.30 -51.07
N GLN A 601 -38.12 -2.31 -50.44
CA GLN A 601 -38.83 -1.21 -49.79
C GLN A 601 -39.62 -0.35 -50.80
N ILE A 602 -39.09 -0.14 -52.01
CA ILE A 602 -39.85 0.52 -53.11
C ILE A 602 -41.09 -0.31 -53.49
N GLN A 603 -40.97 -1.64 -53.52
CA GLN A 603 -42.11 -2.52 -53.80
C GLN A 603 -43.22 -2.39 -52.74
N VAL A 604 -42.86 -2.43 -51.45
CA VAL A 604 -43.82 -2.30 -50.34
C VAL A 604 -44.48 -0.91 -50.30
N GLN A 605 -43.77 0.16 -50.66
CA GLN A 605 -44.35 1.50 -50.83
C GLN A 605 -45.50 1.51 -51.85
N ASN A 606 -45.32 0.84 -52.99
CA ASN A 606 -46.37 0.74 -54.00
C ASN A 606 -47.57 -0.11 -53.54
N GLU A 607 -47.34 -1.15 -52.72
CA GLU A 607 -48.40 -1.99 -52.14
C GLU A 607 -49.25 -1.21 -51.12
N LEU A 608 -48.62 -0.41 -50.26
CA LEU A 608 -49.27 0.51 -49.30
C LEU A 608 -50.20 1.50 -50.01
N ASP A 609 -49.70 2.16 -51.06
CA ASP A 609 -50.47 3.14 -51.83
C ASP A 609 -51.66 2.51 -52.56
N SER A 610 -51.53 1.25 -52.98
CA SER A 610 -52.61 0.47 -53.58
C SER A 610 -53.66 0.03 -52.55
N ALA A 611 -53.22 -0.40 -51.35
CA ALA A 611 -54.11 -0.81 -50.27
C ALA A 611 -54.99 0.34 -49.76
N LEU A 612 -54.41 1.54 -49.61
CA LEU A 612 -55.13 2.77 -49.25
C LEU A 612 -56.30 3.09 -50.19
N ARG A 613 -56.14 2.83 -51.50
CA ARG A 613 -57.21 3.05 -52.48
C ARG A 613 -58.34 2.02 -52.37
N SER A 614 -58.04 0.82 -51.89
CA SER A 614 -58.98 -0.30 -51.83
C SER A 614 -59.90 -0.29 -50.61
N LYS A 615 -59.49 0.38 -49.51
CA LYS A 615 -60.21 0.47 -48.21
C LYS A 615 -60.61 -0.88 -47.60
N ASN A 616 -59.90 -1.96 -47.95
CA ASN A 616 -60.16 -3.30 -47.42
C ASN A 616 -59.32 -3.54 -46.16
N ARG A 617 -59.96 -3.85 -45.03
CA ARG A 617 -59.30 -4.07 -43.73
C ARG A 617 -58.16 -5.08 -43.79
N ASN A 618 -58.35 -6.20 -44.48
CA ASN A 618 -57.33 -7.25 -44.55
C ASN A 618 -56.18 -6.85 -45.47
N ALA A 619 -56.46 -6.16 -46.58
CA ALA A 619 -55.40 -5.68 -47.47
C ALA A 619 -54.60 -4.51 -46.86
N LEU A 620 -55.27 -3.65 -46.09
CA LEU A 620 -54.64 -2.58 -45.30
C LEU A 620 -53.78 -3.17 -44.19
N LYS A 621 -54.26 -4.22 -43.51
CA LYS A 621 -53.50 -4.93 -42.50
C LYS A 621 -52.30 -5.65 -43.10
N ASP A 622 -52.46 -6.45 -44.15
CA ASP A 622 -51.34 -7.16 -44.79
C ASP A 622 -50.27 -6.21 -45.35
N ALA A 623 -50.67 -5.09 -45.95
CA ALA A 623 -49.73 -4.09 -46.46
C ALA A 623 -49.03 -3.32 -45.33
N LEU A 624 -49.73 -3.10 -44.21
CA LEU A 624 -49.15 -2.50 -43.02
C LEU A 624 -48.20 -3.46 -42.31
N ASP A 625 -48.60 -4.71 -42.11
CA ASP A 625 -47.80 -5.78 -41.49
C ASP A 625 -46.49 -5.96 -42.28
N LYS A 626 -46.53 -6.03 -43.60
CA LYS A 626 -45.31 -6.08 -44.44
C LYS A 626 -44.42 -4.84 -44.29
N ALA A 627 -45.02 -3.67 -44.06
CA ALA A 627 -44.27 -2.43 -43.87
C ALA A 627 -43.73 -2.30 -42.44
N GLU A 628 -44.40 -2.87 -41.44
CA GLU A 628 -43.98 -2.95 -40.04
C GLU A 628 -42.91 -4.03 -39.84
N ASP A 629 -43.01 -5.17 -40.52
CA ASP A 629 -41.99 -6.23 -40.59
C ASP A 629 -40.68 -5.71 -41.20
N MET A 630 -40.78 -4.72 -42.08
CA MET A 630 -39.64 -4.00 -42.66
C MET A 630 -39.27 -2.72 -41.89
N GLU A 631 -39.92 -2.44 -40.76
CA GLU A 631 -39.74 -1.27 -39.89
C GLU A 631 -39.79 0.09 -40.64
N LEU A 632 -40.57 0.17 -41.72
CA LEU A 632 -40.68 1.37 -42.54
C LEU A 632 -41.39 2.49 -41.75
N GLN A 633 -41.05 3.75 -42.04
CA GLN A 633 -41.67 4.97 -41.46
C GLN A 633 -42.18 5.90 -42.57
N LEU A 634 -43.21 5.46 -43.27
CA LEU A 634 -43.77 6.15 -44.43
C LEU A 634 -45.02 6.94 -44.03
N ALA A 635 -45.22 8.11 -44.64
CA ALA A 635 -46.45 8.89 -44.42
C ALA A 635 -47.73 8.11 -44.76
N SER A 636 -47.67 7.18 -45.72
CA SER A 636 -48.78 6.30 -46.09
C SER A 636 -49.15 5.29 -45.00
N GLN A 637 -48.25 4.93 -44.07
CA GLN A 637 -48.59 4.06 -42.94
C GLN A 637 -49.48 4.75 -41.91
N ASP A 638 -49.26 6.05 -41.65
CA ASP A 638 -50.11 6.80 -40.73
C ASP A 638 -51.54 6.92 -41.26
N GLU A 639 -51.69 7.10 -42.59
CA GLU A 639 -52.99 7.09 -43.27
C GLU A 639 -53.66 5.70 -43.18
N VAL A 640 -52.90 4.61 -43.34
CA VAL A 640 -53.42 3.24 -43.17
C VAL A 640 -53.81 2.94 -41.73
N LYS A 641 -52.98 3.33 -40.75
CA LYS A 641 -53.23 3.16 -39.31
C LYS A 641 -54.45 3.93 -38.86
N GLN A 642 -54.65 5.15 -39.35
CA GLN A 642 -55.84 5.94 -39.04
C GLN A 642 -57.11 5.26 -39.57
N MET A 643 -57.06 4.71 -40.79
CA MET A 643 -58.17 3.97 -41.38
C MET A 643 -58.45 2.64 -40.66
N LEU A 644 -57.41 1.89 -40.28
CA LEU A 644 -57.54 0.68 -39.46
C LEU A 644 -58.08 0.98 -38.06
N LYS A 645 -57.65 2.08 -37.44
CA LYS A 645 -58.12 2.53 -36.12
C LYS A 645 -59.62 2.88 -36.14
N GLU A 646 -60.11 3.51 -37.19
CA GLU A 646 -61.56 3.75 -37.37
C GLU A 646 -62.34 2.44 -37.52
N LEU A 647 -61.75 1.43 -38.18
CA LEU A 647 -62.33 0.09 -38.36
C LEU A 647 -62.25 -0.78 -37.09
N ASP A 648 -61.17 -0.68 -36.31
CA ASP A 648 -60.92 -1.47 -35.10
C ASP A 648 -61.56 -0.85 -33.83
N ALA A 649 -61.78 0.47 -33.80
CA ALA A 649 -62.56 1.13 -32.75
C ALA A 649 -64.02 0.65 -32.70
N GLN A 650 -64.54 0.10 -33.81
CA GLN A 650 -65.85 -0.58 -33.84
C GLN A 650 -65.80 -1.99 -33.21
N TYR A 651 -64.61 -2.60 -33.10
CA TYR A 651 -64.39 -3.95 -32.59
C TYR A 651 -63.99 -3.97 -31.09
N ARG A 652 -63.26 -2.97 -30.60
CA ARG A 652 -62.76 -2.92 -29.21
C ARG A 652 -63.80 -2.55 -28.15
N ALA A 653 -65.00 -2.13 -28.53
CA ALA A 653 -66.10 -1.89 -27.58
C ALA A 653 -66.67 -3.18 -26.93
N GLN A 654 -66.07 -4.35 -27.15
CA GLN A 654 -66.59 -5.66 -26.73
C GLN A 654 -65.67 -6.51 -25.83
N GLN A 655 -64.44 -6.10 -25.47
CA GLN A 655 -63.46 -7.06 -24.91
C GLN A 655 -62.54 -6.62 -23.76
N GLU A 656 -62.78 -5.50 -23.07
CA GLU A 656 -61.91 -5.10 -21.93
C GLU A 656 -62.65 -5.18 -20.59
N GLU A 657 -62.73 -6.39 -20.04
CA GLU A 657 -62.90 -6.69 -18.62
C GLU A 657 -62.04 -7.95 -18.36
N GLU A 658 -61.25 -7.96 -17.27
CA GLU A 658 -60.35 -9.05 -16.76
C GLU A 658 -58.83 -8.80 -16.86
N ASP A 659 -58.28 -8.26 -15.76
CA ASP A 659 -57.24 -8.89 -14.91
C ASP A 659 -55.98 -8.07 -14.63
N LEU A 660 -55.87 -7.59 -13.38
CA LEU A 660 -54.64 -7.26 -12.64
C LEU A 660 -54.98 -7.17 -11.14
N ASP A 661 -54.37 -7.98 -10.27
CA ASP A 661 -54.05 -7.64 -8.86
C ASP A 661 -53.34 -8.81 -8.11
N THR A 662 -52.14 -8.56 -7.54
CA THR A 662 -51.74 -8.64 -6.10
C THR A 662 -50.20 -8.73 -5.89
N ILE A 663 -49.56 -7.75 -5.21
CA ILE A 663 -48.17 -7.77 -4.67
C ILE A 663 -48.17 -7.17 -3.22
N PRO A 664 -47.40 -7.68 -2.24
CA PRO A 664 -47.36 -7.24 -0.82
C PRO A 664 -46.68 -5.87 -0.56
N LEU A 665 -46.90 -5.27 0.63
CA LEU A 665 -46.73 -3.83 0.94
C LEU A 665 -45.29 -3.27 0.98
N ASP A 666 -44.29 -4.09 1.27
CA ASP A 666 -42.88 -3.69 1.42
C ASP A 666 -42.18 -3.68 0.06
N GLU A 667 -42.43 -4.73 -0.72
CA GLU A 667 -42.20 -4.75 -2.16
C GLU A 667 -43.04 -3.69 -2.86
N ALA A 668 -44.26 -3.39 -2.39
CA ALA A 668 -45.08 -2.37 -3.03
C ALA A 668 -44.47 -0.98 -2.90
N GLU A 669 -43.79 -0.63 -1.80
CA GLU A 669 -43.13 0.68 -1.70
C GLU A 669 -41.85 0.75 -2.54
N ALA A 670 -41.03 -0.31 -2.50
CA ALA A 670 -39.84 -0.42 -3.35
C ALA A 670 -40.19 -0.46 -4.85
N GLU A 671 -41.23 -1.21 -5.22
CA GLU A 671 -41.77 -1.33 -6.56
C GLU A 671 -42.49 -0.04 -6.97
N ARG A 672 -43.19 0.67 -6.07
CA ARG A 672 -43.73 2.01 -6.34
C ARG A 672 -42.61 3.00 -6.63
N LEU A 673 -41.54 3.01 -5.83
CA LEU A 673 -40.39 3.90 -6.06
C LEU A 673 -39.64 3.52 -7.36
N LYS A 674 -39.58 2.23 -7.70
CA LYS A 674 -39.06 1.73 -8.99
C LYS A 674 -39.95 2.14 -10.16
N GLN A 675 -41.27 2.05 -10.01
CA GLN A 675 -42.26 2.48 -11.00
C GLN A 675 -42.21 3.99 -11.19
N GLU A 676 -42.16 4.79 -10.13
CA GLU A 676 -42.00 6.25 -10.21
C GLU A 676 -40.71 6.66 -10.94
N ARG A 677 -39.60 5.96 -10.66
CA ARG A 677 -38.33 6.13 -11.39
C ARG A 677 -38.52 5.82 -12.88
N LEU A 678 -39.09 4.67 -13.21
CA LEU A 678 -39.31 4.23 -14.59
C LEU A 678 -40.26 5.17 -15.35
N GLU A 679 -41.32 5.66 -14.71
CA GLU A 679 -42.25 6.63 -15.27
C GLU A 679 -41.58 7.98 -15.54
N ARG A 680 -40.75 8.47 -14.60
CA ARG A 680 -39.96 9.69 -14.79
C ARG A 680 -39.04 9.55 -16.00
N GLN A 681 -38.34 8.42 -16.14
CA GLN A 681 -37.48 8.13 -17.29
C GLN A 681 -38.29 8.03 -18.60
N ARG A 682 -39.44 7.34 -18.58
CA ARG A 682 -40.35 7.22 -19.74
C ARG A 682 -40.88 8.57 -20.19
N ARG A 683 -41.24 9.44 -19.25
CA ARG A 683 -41.66 10.83 -19.53
C ARG A 683 -40.53 11.61 -20.18
N ALA A 684 -39.33 11.55 -19.61
CA ALA A 684 -38.16 12.24 -20.13
C ALA A 684 -37.71 11.71 -21.50
N ALA A 685 -37.96 10.43 -21.82
CA ALA A 685 -37.63 9.84 -23.13
C ALA A 685 -38.40 10.46 -24.31
N ASN A 686 -39.50 11.19 -24.05
CA ASN A 686 -40.30 11.84 -25.08
C ASN A 686 -39.43 12.79 -25.95
N PRO A 687 -39.49 12.69 -27.30
CA PRO A 687 -38.70 13.53 -28.20
C PRO A 687 -38.87 15.04 -28.00
N LYS A 688 -39.98 15.51 -27.41
CA LYS A 688 -40.19 16.93 -27.08
C LYS A 688 -39.11 17.48 -26.13
N PHE A 689 -38.54 16.63 -25.27
CA PHE A 689 -37.48 16.98 -24.32
C PHE A 689 -36.07 16.86 -24.92
N ASN A 690 -35.94 16.78 -26.25
CA ASN A 690 -34.62 16.87 -26.88
C ASN A 690 -33.95 18.20 -26.50
N PHE A 691 -32.67 18.16 -26.15
CA PHE A 691 -31.87 19.35 -25.79
C PHE A 691 -32.09 20.56 -26.71
N ARG A 692 -32.19 20.34 -28.04
CA ARG A 692 -32.39 21.43 -29.01
C ARG A 692 -33.74 22.14 -28.91
N ASN A 693 -34.72 21.51 -28.26
CA ASN A 693 -36.07 22.02 -28.11
C ASN A 693 -36.27 22.76 -26.78
N PHE A 694 -35.24 22.89 -25.95
CA PHE A 694 -35.38 23.58 -24.67
C PHE A 694 -35.70 25.06 -24.91
N ASN A 695 -36.87 25.49 -24.43
CA ASN A 695 -37.39 26.84 -24.66
C ASN A 695 -36.51 27.96 -24.06
N GLY A 696 -35.66 27.65 -23.07
CA GLY A 696 -34.73 28.61 -22.48
C GLY A 696 -33.50 28.94 -23.33
N LEU A 697 -33.25 28.18 -24.42
CA LEU A 697 -32.12 28.44 -25.31
C LEU A 697 -32.33 29.73 -26.12
N ARG A 698 -31.27 30.53 -26.26
CA ARG A 698 -31.26 31.66 -27.21
C ARG A 698 -31.49 31.16 -28.63
N SER A 699 -32.13 31.99 -29.44
CA SER A 699 -32.14 31.75 -30.88
C SER A 699 -30.72 31.80 -31.44
N PRO A 700 -30.37 30.99 -32.47
CA PRO A 700 -29.07 31.07 -33.13
C PRO A 700 -28.75 32.49 -33.65
N ASP A 701 -29.78 33.23 -34.08
CA ASP A 701 -29.66 34.62 -34.51
C ASP A 701 -29.22 35.58 -33.40
N ASP A 702 -29.76 35.43 -32.20
CA ASP A 702 -29.36 36.23 -31.04
C ASP A 702 -27.98 35.83 -30.50
N PHE A 703 -27.68 34.53 -30.47
CA PHE A 703 -26.38 34.01 -30.08
C PHE A 703 -25.25 34.57 -30.97
N ALA A 704 -25.49 34.65 -32.29
CA ALA A 704 -24.54 35.20 -33.26
C ALA A 704 -24.64 36.73 -33.46
N ARG A 705 -25.44 37.43 -32.66
CA ARG A 705 -25.61 38.90 -32.75
C ARG A 705 -24.32 39.58 -32.29
N GLY A 706 -23.73 40.40 -33.16
CA GLY A 706 -22.46 41.10 -32.94
C GLY A 706 -21.23 40.42 -33.60
N VAL A 707 -21.42 39.22 -34.18
CA VAL A 707 -20.35 38.51 -34.91
C VAL A 707 -20.21 39.05 -36.33
N VAL A 708 -19.00 39.55 -36.67
CA VAL A 708 -18.69 40.19 -37.97
C VAL A 708 -18.18 39.19 -39.02
N LEU A 709 -17.46 38.15 -38.62
CA LEU A 709 -16.89 37.10 -39.49
C LEU A 709 -17.43 35.72 -39.10
N ASN A 710 -17.71 34.85 -40.07
CA ASN A 710 -18.16 33.46 -39.84
C ASN A 710 -19.50 33.29 -39.10
N LYS A 711 -20.41 34.29 -39.17
CA LYS A 711 -21.72 34.28 -38.50
C LYS A 711 -22.53 32.99 -38.73
N LYS A 712 -22.54 32.45 -39.95
CA LYS A 712 -23.23 31.19 -40.29
C LYS A 712 -22.66 29.99 -39.51
N LYS A 713 -21.32 29.89 -39.43
CA LYS A 713 -20.62 28.83 -38.70
C LYS A 713 -20.87 28.91 -37.18
N VAL A 714 -20.94 30.12 -36.63
CA VAL A 714 -21.27 30.33 -35.20
C VAL A 714 -22.70 29.86 -34.87
N LYS A 715 -23.67 30.13 -35.76
CA LYS A 715 -25.04 29.63 -35.60
C LYS A 715 -25.10 28.10 -35.63
N GLU A 716 -24.50 27.48 -36.64
CA GLU A 716 -24.51 26.02 -36.83
C GLU A 716 -23.75 25.28 -35.72
N GLY A 717 -22.75 25.92 -35.12
CA GLY A 717 -21.95 25.40 -34.01
C GLY A 717 -22.53 25.66 -32.62
N MET A 718 -23.62 26.42 -32.47
CA MET A 718 -24.13 26.87 -31.17
C MET A 718 -24.31 25.73 -30.15
N LEU A 719 -24.85 24.58 -30.56
CA LEU A 719 -25.09 23.42 -29.70
C LEU A 719 -24.17 22.23 -30.03
N LYS A 720 -23.03 22.47 -30.67
CA LYS A 720 -22.02 21.46 -30.97
C LYS A 720 -20.71 21.80 -30.29
N TRP A 721 -19.88 20.80 -30.04
CA TRP A 721 -18.54 20.98 -29.48
C TRP A 721 -17.75 22.03 -30.26
N GLN A 722 -17.03 22.87 -29.52
CA GLN A 722 -16.08 23.83 -30.06
C GLN A 722 -14.89 23.97 -29.11
N ASN A 723 -13.72 24.26 -29.65
CA ASN A 723 -12.50 24.56 -28.89
C ASN A 723 -12.26 26.07 -28.70
N THR A 724 -13.13 26.91 -29.25
CA THR A 724 -13.11 28.37 -29.07
C THR A 724 -14.08 28.82 -28.00
N LEU A 725 -13.81 29.96 -27.37
CA LEU A 725 -14.68 30.53 -26.36
C LEU A 725 -16.04 30.94 -26.96
N ILE A 726 -17.14 30.70 -26.24
CA ILE A 726 -18.45 31.27 -26.61
C ILE A 726 -18.43 32.78 -26.41
N SER A 727 -19.09 33.52 -27.31
CA SER A 727 -19.20 34.98 -27.23
C SER A 727 -20.35 35.45 -26.35
N LYS A 728 -21.34 34.58 -26.11
CA LYS A 728 -22.52 34.81 -25.27
C LYS A 728 -22.93 33.50 -24.60
N SER A 729 -23.71 33.58 -23.53
CA SER A 729 -24.35 32.42 -22.90
C SER A 729 -25.30 31.70 -23.87
N LEU A 730 -25.53 30.41 -23.64
CA LEU A 730 -26.50 29.63 -24.41
C LEU A 730 -27.94 29.98 -24.03
N LEU A 731 -28.16 30.31 -22.75
CA LEU A 731 -29.43 30.78 -22.21
C LEU A 731 -29.49 32.31 -22.18
N GLU A 732 -30.70 32.84 -22.09
CA GLU A 732 -30.92 34.27 -21.86
C GLU A 732 -30.72 34.59 -20.39
N LEU A 733 -29.57 35.21 -20.08
CA LEU A 733 -29.12 35.56 -18.74
C LEU A 733 -28.87 37.06 -18.65
N ASP A 734 -28.91 37.62 -17.43
CA ASP A 734 -28.53 39.01 -17.19
C ASP A 734 -27.03 39.25 -17.49
N THR A 735 -26.63 40.51 -17.47
CA THR A 735 -25.27 40.91 -17.87
C THR A 735 -24.18 40.31 -16.99
N ASN A 736 -24.43 40.12 -15.70
CA ASN A 736 -23.44 39.54 -14.77
C ASN A 736 -23.36 38.03 -14.95
N MET A 737 -24.50 37.34 -15.01
CA MET A 737 -24.56 35.90 -15.25
C MET A 737 -24.02 35.52 -16.64
N GLN A 738 -24.21 36.35 -17.66
CA GLN A 738 -23.62 36.13 -18.98
C GLN A 738 -22.08 36.16 -18.93
N LYS A 739 -21.48 37.06 -18.13
CA LYS A 739 -20.01 37.08 -17.97
C LYS A 739 -19.52 35.82 -17.27
N LEU A 740 -20.22 35.38 -16.21
CA LEU A 740 -19.90 34.12 -15.53
C LEU A 740 -20.06 32.92 -16.45
N ALA A 741 -21.11 32.86 -17.27
CA ALA A 741 -21.31 31.79 -18.26
C ALA A 741 -20.15 31.68 -19.25
N VAL A 742 -19.60 32.80 -19.70
CA VAL A 742 -18.40 32.80 -20.57
C VAL A 742 -17.16 32.31 -19.81
N GLN A 743 -17.03 32.65 -18.52
CA GLN A 743 -15.94 32.13 -17.68
C GLN A 743 -16.08 30.62 -17.43
N VAL A 744 -17.30 30.13 -17.16
CA VAL A 744 -17.60 28.69 -17.04
C VAL A 744 -17.17 27.97 -18.31
N HIS A 745 -17.53 28.49 -19.50
CA HIS A 745 -17.12 27.85 -20.75
C HIS A 745 -15.60 27.84 -20.91
N LYS A 746 -14.90 28.90 -20.49
CA LYS A 746 -13.43 28.94 -20.50
C LYS A 746 -12.84 27.86 -19.59
N ALA A 747 -13.34 27.75 -18.36
CA ALA A 747 -12.92 26.75 -17.39
C ALA A 747 -13.20 25.33 -17.90
N LEU A 748 -14.37 25.11 -18.49
CA LEU A 748 -14.79 23.82 -19.05
C LEU A 748 -13.87 23.38 -20.19
N LEU A 749 -13.50 24.30 -21.10
CA LEU A 749 -12.51 24.02 -22.15
C LEU A 749 -11.14 23.66 -21.56
N GLY A 750 -10.73 24.32 -20.47
CA GLY A 750 -9.49 24.03 -19.76
C GLY A 750 -9.49 22.66 -19.09
N TYR A 751 -10.57 22.32 -18.37
CA TYR A 751 -10.74 21.03 -17.73
C TYR A 751 -10.72 19.89 -18.76
N MET A 752 -11.55 19.99 -19.80
CA MET A 752 -11.70 18.99 -20.86
C MET A 752 -10.46 18.85 -21.77
N GLY A 753 -9.43 19.68 -21.59
CA GLY A 753 -8.20 19.65 -22.41
C GLY A 753 -8.40 20.19 -23.83
N ASP A 754 -9.53 20.86 -24.09
CA ASP A 754 -9.80 21.50 -25.37
C ASP A 754 -9.09 22.85 -25.52
N LYS A 755 -8.65 23.42 -24.41
CA LYS A 755 -7.77 24.58 -24.33
C LYS A 755 -6.71 24.33 -23.27
N GLN A 756 -5.44 24.53 -23.62
CA GLN A 756 -4.35 24.35 -22.67
C GLN A 756 -4.44 25.40 -21.56
N MET A 757 -4.66 24.95 -20.33
CA MET A 757 -4.75 25.75 -19.11
C MET A 757 -4.13 24.96 -17.95
N SER A 758 -3.49 25.67 -17.02
CA SER A 758 -2.93 25.05 -15.82
C SER A 758 -4.04 24.68 -14.84
N PHE A 759 -3.78 23.66 -14.03
CA PHE A 759 -4.66 23.19 -12.94
C PHE A 759 -6.10 22.84 -13.38
N PRO A 760 -6.31 21.81 -14.23
CA PRO A 760 -7.64 21.40 -14.65
C PRO A 760 -8.64 21.16 -13.51
N ALA A 761 -8.19 20.55 -12.40
CA ALA A 761 -9.07 20.24 -11.27
C ALA A 761 -9.64 21.50 -10.59
N THR A 762 -8.84 22.56 -10.42
CA THR A 762 -9.34 23.84 -9.87
C THR A 762 -10.32 24.54 -10.82
N LEU A 763 -10.19 24.32 -12.13
CA LEU A 763 -11.17 24.81 -13.12
C LEU A 763 -12.51 24.08 -12.99
N ALA A 764 -12.50 22.76 -12.76
CA ALA A 764 -13.74 22.02 -12.49
C ALA A 764 -14.37 22.46 -11.16
N GLN A 765 -13.56 22.64 -10.12
CA GLN A 765 -14.03 23.15 -8.82
C GLN A 765 -14.70 24.53 -8.97
N ASP A 766 -14.09 25.44 -9.72
CA ASP A 766 -14.64 26.76 -10.03
C ASP A 766 -15.99 26.69 -10.77
N ILE A 767 -16.16 25.73 -11.69
CA ILE A 767 -17.45 25.52 -12.37
C ILE A 767 -18.51 25.06 -11.37
N LEU A 768 -18.17 24.09 -10.51
CA LEU A 768 -19.10 23.53 -9.52
C LEU A 768 -19.51 24.58 -8.49
N GLN A 769 -18.55 25.37 -7.98
CA GLN A 769 -18.78 26.47 -7.05
C GLN A 769 -19.74 27.50 -7.64
N LYS A 770 -19.50 27.93 -8.89
CA LYS A 770 -20.38 28.89 -9.56
C LYS A 770 -21.80 28.34 -9.75
N GLY A 771 -21.95 27.05 -10.03
CA GLY A 771 -23.27 26.41 -10.14
C GLY A 771 -24.00 26.28 -8.81
N LEU A 772 -23.26 26.03 -7.73
CA LEU A 772 -23.82 25.95 -6.39
C LEU A 772 -24.33 27.33 -5.92
N GLU A 773 -23.49 28.36 -6.04
CA GLU A 773 -23.76 29.75 -5.64
C GLU A 773 -24.82 30.45 -6.50
N ASN A 774 -24.92 30.10 -7.79
CA ASN A 774 -25.76 30.82 -8.75
C ASN A 774 -26.77 29.88 -9.42
N ILE A 775 -27.98 29.78 -8.88
CA ILE A 775 -29.07 28.93 -9.42
C ILE A 775 -29.32 29.16 -10.93
N PRO A 776 -29.38 30.40 -11.46
CA PRO A 776 -29.59 30.63 -12.89
C PRO A 776 -28.48 30.06 -13.79
N LEU A 777 -27.29 29.85 -13.22
CA LEU A 777 -26.13 29.34 -13.93
C LEU A 777 -26.11 27.80 -14.01
N ARG A 778 -26.86 27.08 -13.15
CA ARG A 778 -26.91 25.61 -13.15
C ARG A 778 -27.32 25.03 -14.50
N ASN A 779 -28.43 25.51 -15.05
CA ASN A 779 -28.90 25.08 -16.36
C ASN A 779 -27.93 25.48 -17.48
N GLU A 780 -27.28 26.64 -17.38
CA GLU A 780 -26.27 27.07 -18.34
C GLU A 780 -25.05 26.14 -18.31
N ILE A 781 -24.57 25.75 -17.12
CA ILE A 781 -23.49 24.78 -16.95
C ILE A 781 -23.86 23.46 -17.60
N TYR A 782 -25.04 22.91 -17.29
CA TYR A 782 -25.51 21.67 -17.92
C TYR A 782 -25.60 21.80 -19.45
N CYS A 783 -26.15 22.89 -19.97
CA CYS A 783 -26.22 23.15 -21.40
C CYS A 783 -24.84 23.22 -22.05
N GLN A 784 -23.85 23.84 -21.38
CA GLN A 784 -22.48 23.93 -21.88
C GLN A 784 -21.78 22.56 -21.86
N VAL A 785 -21.94 21.76 -20.81
CA VAL A 785 -21.41 20.39 -20.75
C VAL A 785 -22.04 19.52 -21.86
N MET A 786 -23.38 19.55 -22.00
CA MET A 786 -24.10 18.83 -23.05
C MET A 786 -23.67 19.28 -24.46
N LYS A 787 -23.44 20.58 -24.66
CA LYS A 787 -22.86 21.13 -25.90
C LYS A 787 -21.47 20.55 -26.16
N GLN A 788 -20.59 20.54 -25.18
CA GLN A 788 -19.22 20.03 -25.32
C GLN A 788 -19.16 18.50 -25.50
N LEU A 789 -20.19 17.77 -25.08
CA LEU A 789 -20.37 16.34 -25.36
C LEU A 789 -21.02 16.07 -26.73
N SER A 790 -21.63 17.08 -27.35
CA SER A 790 -22.38 16.94 -28.61
C SER A 790 -21.48 17.13 -29.84
N SER A 791 -21.35 16.09 -30.67
CA SER A 791 -20.48 16.13 -31.87
C SER A 791 -19.00 16.42 -31.55
N ASN A 792 -18.53 15.98 -30.38
CA ASN A 792 -17.13 16.09 -29.98
C ASN A 792 -16.32 14.97 -30.65
N PRO A 793 -15.26 15.29 -31.43
CA PRO A 793 -14.46 14.28 -32.10
C PRO A 793 -13.37 13.66 -31.20
N LYS A 794 -13.16 14.17 -29.98
CA LYS A 794 -12.04 13.77 -29.11
C LYS A 794 -12.50 12.87 -27.95
N PRO A 795 -12.15 11.58 -27.93
CA PRO A 795 -12.57 10.65 -26.88
C PRO A 795 -12.16 11.07 -25.46
N GLU A 796 -10.94 11.59 -25.28
CA GLU A 796 -10.45 12.06 -23.96
C GLU A 796 -11.25 13.26 -23.44
N SER A 797 -11.58 14.22 -24.33
CA SER A 797 -12.43 15.35 -24.00
C SER A 797 -13.84 14.86 -23.63
N ILE A 798 -14.40 13.89 -24.38
CA ILE A 798 -15.69 13.28 -24.04
C ILE A 798 -15.66 12.66 -22.63
N ALA A 799 -14.64 11.88 -22.30
CA ALA A 799 -14.51 11.25 -20.98
C ALA A 799 -14.51 12.30 -19.86
N LYS A 800 -13.70 13.36 -20.00
CA LYS A 800 -13.68 14.47 -19.04
C LYS A 800 -15.01 15.25 -18.99
N GLY A 801 -15.68 15.44 -20.13
CA GLY A 801 -17.00 16.05 -20.16
C GLY A 801 -18.03 15.24 -19.39
N TRP A 802 -17.93 13.91 -19.42
CA TRP A 802 -18.77 13.02 -18.60
C TRP A 802 -18.38 13.03 -17.13
N GLN A 803 -17.09 13.09 -16.79
CA GLN A 803 -16.65 13.30 -15.40
C GLN A 803 -17.22 14.62 -14.85
N MET A 804 -17.18 15.69 -15.63
CA MET A 804 -17.81 16.97 -15.28
C MET A 804 -19.32 16.80 -15.08
N MET A 805 -20.00 16.04 -15.95
CA MET A 805 -21.43 15.74 -15.79
C MET A 805 -21.71 14.99 -14.48
N CYS A 806 -20.94 13.94 -14.17
CA CYS A 806 -21.06 13.18 -12.91
C CYS A 806 -20.91 14.09 -11.71
N MET A 807 -19.89 14.96 -11.69
CA MET A 807 -19.70 15.93 -10.61
C MET A 807 -20.88 16.90 -10.52
N CYS A 808 -21.36 17.46 -11.64
CA CYS A 808 -22.50 18.37 -11.62
C CYS A 808 -23.76 17.73 -11.01
N VAL A 809 -24.13 16.52 -11.46
CA VAL A 809 -25.35 15.84 -10.96
C VAL A 809 -25.23 15.34 -9.53
N SER A 810 -24.00 15.19 -9.01
CA SER A 810 -23.73 14.91 -7.60
C SER A 810 -23.64 16.18 -6.73
N THR A 811 -23.45 17.37 -7.33
CA THR A 811 -23.32 18.63 -6.58
C THR A 811 -24.65 19.41 -6.51
N PHE A 812 -25.37 19.58 -7.62
CA PHE A 812 -26.61 20.37 -7.67
C PHE A 812 -27.62 19.84 -8.70
N PRO A 813 -28.93 19.86 -8.42
CA PRO A 813 -29.94 19.46 -9.39
C PRO A 813 -30.14 20.53 -10.49
N PRO A 814 -30.62 20.14 -11.70
CA PRO A 814 -31.15 21.10 -12.66
C PRO A 814 -32.43 21.76 -12.11
N THR A 815 -32.89 22.83 -12.75
CA THR A 815 -34.23 23.35 -12.41
C THR A 815 -35.32 22.41 -12.90
N ILE A 816 -36.52 22.48 -12.28
CA ILE A 816 -37.69 21.66 -12.61
C ILE A 816 -38.01 21.70 -14.11
N ASP A 817 -37.92 22.88 -14.73
CA ASP A 817 -38.20 23.08 -16.16
C ASP A 817 -37.16 22.42 -17.09
N PHE A 818 -35.95 22.17 -16.60
CA PHE A 818 -34.85 21.59 -17.38
C PHE A 818 -34.62 20.10 -17.09
N GLU A 819 -35.12 19.57 -15.97
CA GLU A 819 -34.98 18.18 -15.52
C GLU A 819 -35.17 17.15 -16.65
N ASN A 820 -36.32 17.19 -17.33
CA ASN A 820 -36.66 16.21 -18.37
C ASN A 820 -35.72 16.31 -19.59
N TYR A 821 -35.13 17.48 -19.87
CA TYR A 821 -34.18 17.67 -20.97
C TYR A 821 -32.81 17.08 -20.64
N LEU A 822 -32.34 17.27 -19.41
CA LEU A 822 -31.10 16.66 -18.93
C LEU A 822 -31.24 15.13 -18.88
N LEU A 823 -32.33 14.62 -18.31
CA LEU A 823 -32.64 13.19 -18.28
C LEU A 823 -32.71 12.59 -19.70
N ASN A 824 -33.39 13.26 -20.64
CA ASN A 824 -33.45 12.80 -22.04
C ASN A 824 -32.06 12.64 -22.66
N PHE A 825 -31.15 13.59 -22.37
CA PHE A 825 -29.79 13.56 -22.89
C PHE A 825 -28.96 12.41 -22.29
N ILE A 826 -29.07 12.20 -20.98
CA ILE A 826 -28.38 11.11 -20.27
C ILE A 826 -28.92 9.74 -20.74
N LEU A 827 -30.23 9.57 -20.82
CA LEU A 827 -30.88 8.31 -21.25
C LEU A 827 -30.45 7.87 -22.65
N LYS A 828 -30.34 8.81 -23.60
CA LYS A 828 -29.82 8.53 -24.95
C LYS A 828 -28.39 8.00 -24.98
N LYS A 829 -27.66 8.12 -23.86
CA LYS A 829 -26.26 7.76 -23.73
C LYS A 829 -26.05 6.49 -22.91
N VAL A 830 -27.06 5.99 -22.20
CA VAL A 830 -27.03 4.72 -21.47
C VAL A 830 -26.81 3.52 -22.40
N GLU A 831 -27.31 3.59 -23.64
CA GLU A 831 -27.09 2.55 -24.66
C GLU A 831 -25.82 2.76 -25.51
N SER A 832 -24.94 3.68 -25.11
CA SER A 832 -23.65 3.89 -25.80
C SER A 832 -22.69 2.72 -25.55
N ARG A 833 -21.60 2.66 -26.33
CA ARG A 833 -20.50 1.71 -26.08
C ARG A 833 -19.43 2.31 -25.18
N GLY A 834 -18.71 1.46 -24.44
CA GLY A 834 -17.54 1.84 -23.64
C GLY A 834 -17.87 2.64 -22.37
N ALA A 835 -16.89 3.38 -21.84
CA ALA A 835 -16.97 4.08 -20.56
C ALA A 835 -18.13 5.11 -20.47
N VAL A 836 -18.57 5.67 -21.60
CA VAL A 836 -19.70 6.61 -21.67
C VAL A 836 -20.98 5.99 -21.13
N LYS A 837 -21.22 4.69 -21.37
CA LYS A 837 -22.37 3.97 -20.82
C LYS A 837 -22.37 3.99 -19.30
N ASN A 838 -21.22 3.72 -18.69
CA ASN A 838 -21.08 3.65 -17.25
C ASN A 838 -21.25 5.03 -16.61
N TYR A 839 -20.64 6.07 -17.20
CA TYR A 839 -20.87 7.45 -16.75
C TYR A 839 -22.34 7.85 -16.88
N ALA A 840 -23.01 7.51 -17.98
CA ALA A 840 -24.42 7.86 -18.18
C ALA A 840 -25.33 7.16 -17.17
N LYS A 841 -25.10 5.86 -16.89
CA LYS A 841 -25.82 5.12 -15.85
C LYS A 841 -25.59 5.73 -14.47
N TYR A 842 -24.35 6.04 -14.12
CA TYR A 842 -24.02 6.73 -12.88
C TYR A 842 -24.75 8.07 -12.78
N CYS A 843 -24.68 8.90 -13.84
CA CYS A 843 -25.33 10.20 -13.86
C CYS A 843 -26.84 10.08 -13.66
N LEU A 844 -27.47 9.06 -14.24
CA LEU A 844 -28.90 8.81 -14.11
C LEU A 844 -29.28 8.54 -12.64
N ARG A 845 -28.55 7.64 -11.98
CA ARG A 845 -28.80 7.29 -10.57
C ARG A 845 -28.48 8.42 -9.62
N ALA A 846 -27.33 9.07 -9.79
CA ALA A 846 -26.94 10.23 -8.98
C ALA A 846 -27.95 11.39 -9.12
N LEU A 847 -28.42 11.67 -10.35
CA LEU A 847 -29.42 12.70 -10.60
C LEU A 847 -30.78 12.35 -9.97
N GLU A 848 -31.23 11.09 -10.03
CA GLU A 848 -32.45 10.65 -9.36
C GLU A 848 -32.41 10.91 -7.85
N GLY A 849 -31.27 10.62 -7.21
CA GLY A 849 -31.05 10.96 -5.80
C GLY A 849 -31.06 12.47 -5.56
N MET A 850 -30.31 13.22 -6.38
CA MET A 850 -30.20 14.68 -6.25
C MET A 850 -31.52 15.43 -6.43
N LEU A 851 -32.41 14.93 -7.28
CA LEU A 851 -33.75 15.51 -7.46
C LEU A 851 -34.62 15.36 -6.21
N THR A 852 -34.36 14.33 -5.40
CA THR A 852 -35.06 14.09 -4.14
C THR A 852 -34.40 14.83 -2.98
N SER A 853 -33.06 14.81 -2.89
CA SER A 853 -32.30 15.40 -1.78
C SER A 853 -32.03 16.90 -1.92
N GLY A 854 -32.13 17.46 -3.13
CA GLY A 854 -31.70 18.83 -3.42
C GLY A 854 -30.18 18.94 -3.61
N ALA A 855 -29.67 20.18 -3.65
CA ALA A 855 -28.23 20.42 -3.83
C ALA A 855 -27.44 19.95 -2.60
N SER A 856 -26.29 19.32 -2.83
CA SER A 856 -25.42 18.77 -1.78
C SER A 856 -24.93 19.81 -0.75
N GLY A 857 -24.84 21.08 -1.15
CA GLY A 857 -24.29 22.16 -0.32
C GLY A 857 -22.75 22.21 -0.27
N PHE A 858 -22.07 21.22 -0.84
CA PHE A 858 -20.61 21.11 -0.85
C PHE A 858 -20.07 20.96 -2.27
N VAL A 859 -18.93 21.58 -2.53
CA VAL A 859 -18.19 21.37 -3.77
C VAL A 859 -17.05 20.40 -3.52
N PRO A 860 -16.86 19.39 -4.38
CA PRO A 860 -15.75 18.48 -4.26
C PRO A 860 -14.39 19.19 -4.16
N SER A 861 -13.49 18.65 -3.35
CA SER A 861 -12.12 19.15 -3.20
C SER A 861 -11.30 18.93 -4.48
N VAL A 862 -10.14 19.58 -4.59
CA VAL A 862 -9.27 19.43 -5.76
C VAL A 862 -8.76 17.99 -5.87
N GLU A 863 -8.49 17.36 -4.72
CA GLU A 863 -8.08 15.98 -4.58
C GLU A 863 -9.18 15.02 -5.07
N GLU A 864 -10.43 15.22 -4.66
CA GLU A 864 -11.57 14.41 -5.11
C GLU A 864 -11.78 14.54 -6.62
N ILE A 865 -11.73 15.77 -7.15
CA ILE A 865 -11.85 16.04 -8.59
C ILE A 865 -10.70 15.38 -9.37
N GLN A 866 -9.49 15.37 -8.82
CA GLN A 866 -8.35 14.70 -9.43
C GLN A 866 -8.53 13.18 -9.42
N ALA A 867 -9.13 12.62 -8.36
CA ALA A 867 -9.41 11.20 -8.24
C ALA A 867 -10.35 10.69 -9.35
N TYR A 868 -11.29 11.49 -9.87
CA TYR A 868 -12.14 11.11 -11.03
C TYR A 868 -11.35 10.66 -12.27
N LYS A 869 -10.08 11.07 -12.40
CA LYS A 869 -9.19 10.65 -13.49
C LYS A 869 -8.70 9.20 -13.32
N GLU A 870 -8.39 8.82 -12.08
CA GLU A 870 -7.74 7.54 -11.74
C GLU A 870 -8.77 6.48 -11.32
N ARG A 871 -9.84 6.94 -10.66
CA ARG A 871 -10.96 6.18 -10.12
C ARG A 871 -12.22 6.67 -10.79
N PRO A 872 -12.72 6.03 -11.85
CA PRO A 872 -14.00 6.42 -12.42
C PRO A 872 -15.12 6.16 -11.40
N PRO A 873 -16.14 7.03 -11.28
CA PRO A 873 -17.34 6.74 -10.51
C PRO A 873 -17.98 5.43 -10.98
N ILE A 874 -18.48 4.64 -10.03
CA ILE A 874 -19.03 3.32 -10.28
C ILE A 874 -20.45 3.21 -9.74
N LEU A 875 -21.19 2.25 -10.29
CA LEU A 875 -22.42 1.73 -9.70
C LEU A 875 -22.05 0.40 -9.08
N ALA A 876 -22.11 0.31 -7.75
CA ALA A 876 -21.78 -0.90 -7.01
C ALA A 876 -23.07 -1.64 -6.64
N THR A 877 -23.05 -2.96 -6.78
CA THR A 877 -24.04 -3.84 -6.17
C THR A 877 -23.40 -4.43 -4.92
N VAL A 878 -24.07 -4.30 -3.78
CA VAL A 878 -23.67 -4.92 -2.52
C VAL A 878 -24.70 -5.98 -2.17
N GLU A 879 -24.23 -7.20 -1.92
CA GLU A 879 -25.05 -8.36 -1.54
C GLU A 879 -24.85 -8.69 -0.06
N LEU A 880 -25.83 -9.37 0.52
CA LEU A 880 -25.69 -10.10 1.77
C LEU A 880 -25.09 -11.49 1.50
N VAL A 881 -24.79 -12.23 2.57
CA VAL A 881 -24.13 -13.54 2.47
C VAL A 881 -24.96 -14.56 1.69
N ASP A 882 -26.28 -14.52 1.81
CA ASP A 882 -27.24 -15.37 1.09
C ASP A 882 -27.44 -14.97 -0.38
N GLY A 883 -26.72 -13.95 -0.86
CA GLY A 883 -26.85 -13.42 -2.22
C GLY A 883 -28.02 -12.45 -2.40
N MET A 884 -28.78 -12.14 -1.35
CA MET A 884 -29.78 -11.09 -1.41
C MET A 884 -29.10 -9.75 -1.71
N VAL A 885 -29.57 -9.05 -2.75
CA VAL A 885 -29.02 -7.75 -3.10
C VAL A 885 -29.51 -6.70 -2.10
N LEU A 886 -28.59 -6.17 -1.29
CA LEU A 886 -28.89 -5.09 -0.36
C LEU A 886 -29.18 -3.78 -1.10
N THR A 887 -28.35 -3.46 -2.09
CA THR A 887 -28.53 -2.26 -2.92
C THR A 887 -28.03 -2.51 -4.34
N GLU A 888 -28.91 -2.26 -5.31
CA GLU A 888 -28.57 -2.25 -6.73
C GLU A 888 -28.17 -0.84 -7.16
N ASP A 889 -27.12 -0.75 -7.99
CA ASP A 889 -26.66 0.51 -8.56
C ASP A 889 -26.35 1.61 -7.53
N LEU A 890 -25.70 1.28 -6.42
CA LEU A 890 -25.24 2.28 -5.44
C LEU A 890 -24.26 3.24 -6.13
N PRO A 891 -24.53 4.55 -6.22
CA PRO A 891 -23.61 5.50 -6.82
C PRO A 891 -22.43 5.73 -5.88
N VAL A 892 -21.27 5.18 -6.26
CA VAL A 892 -20.02 5.34 -5.52
C VAL A 892 -19.12 6.32 -6.26
N THR A 893 -18.93 7.50 -5.67
CA THR A 893 -17.98 8.51 -6.14
C THR A 893 -16.52 8.05 -5.93
N PRO A 894 -15.56 8.63 -6.67
CA PRO A 894 -14.14 8.27 -6.61
C PRO A 894 -13.45 8.45 -5.24
N ASP A 895 -14.05 9.26 -4.38
CA ASP A 895 -13.60 9.63 -3.05
C ASP A 895 -14.25 8.84 -1.91
N LEU A 896 -15.26 8.00 -2.22
CA LEU A 896 -15.88 7.14 -1.22
C LEU A 896 -14.99 5.93 -0.93
N ASN A 897 -14.53 5.85 0.31
CA ASN A 897 -13.86 4.68 0.86
C ASN A 897 -14.87 3.65 1.40
N VAL A 898 -14.38 2.46 1.74
CA VAL A 898 -15.19 1.37 2.29
C VAL A 898 -15.91 1.80 3.57
N GLN A 899 -15.26 2.57 4.45
CA GLN A 899 -15.89 3.05 5.69
C GLN A 899 -17.20 3.79 5.43
N LYS A 900 -17.21 4.71 4.45
CA LYS A 900 -18.41 5.46 4.11
C LYS A 900 -19.49 4.59 3.49
N VAL A 901 -19.10 3.57 2.71
CA VAL A 901 -20.03 2.57 2.19
C VAL A 901 -20.64 1.74 3.33
N LEU A 902 -19.86 1.39 4.36
CA LEU A 902 -20.38 0.69 5.54
C LEU A 902 -21.41 1.54 6.29
N GLU A 903 -21.14 2.84 6.50
CA GLU A 903 -22.12 3.77 7.11
C GLU A 903 -23.44 3.80 6.31
N ILE A 904 -23.36 3.83 4.98
CA ILE A 904 -24.54 3.78 4.10
C ILE A 904 -25.28 2.45 4.24
N CYS A 905 -24.57 1.32 4.26
CA CYS A 905 -25.17 -0.01 4.43
C CYS A 905 -25.84 -0.15 5.81
N THR A 906 -25.20 0.33 6.87
CA THR A 906 -25.75 0.37 8.23
C THR A 906 -27.05 1.18 8.27
N HIS A 907 -27.10 2.32 7.57
CA HIS A 907 -28.32 3.12 7.46
C HIS A 907 -29.43 2.42 6.66
N PHE A 908 -29.08 1.77 5.53
CA PHE A 908 -30.07 1.02 4.73
C PHE A 908 -30.69 -0.15 5.48
N LEU A 909 -29.90 -0.81 6.33
CA LEU A 909 -30.34 -1.93 7.15
C LEU A 909 -30.97 -1.51 8.48
N ASP A 910 -31.02 -0.21 8.78
CA ASP A 910 -31.46 0.37 10.06
C ASP A 910 -30.81 -0.30 11.28
N LEU A 911 -29.50 -0.60 11.17
CA LEU A 911 -28.77 -1.29 12.23
C LEU A 911 -28.57 -0.36 13.43
N SER A 912 -29.01 -0.84 14.59
CA SER A 912 -28.96 -0.15 15.88
C SER A 912 -27.95 -0.78 16.84
N ASP A 913 -27.51 -2.00 16.59
CA ASP A 913 -26.51 -2.67 17.41
C ASP A 913 -25.15 -1.95 17.32
N PRO A 914 -24.51 -1.63 18.47
CA PRO A 914 -23.21 -0.95 18.46
C PRO A 914 -22.11 -1.74 17.77
N ARG A 915 -22.24 -3.07 17.65
CA ARG A 915 -21.30 -3.96 16.95
C ARG A 915 -21.42 -3.87 15.43
N ALA A 916 -22.28 -3.01 14.88
CA ALA A 916 -22.33 -2.74 13.44
C ALA A 916 -20.99 -2.21 12.90
N ASP A 917 -20.14 -1.64 13.77
CA ASP A 917 -18.76 -1.22 13.45
C ASP A 917 -17.82 -2.40 13.11
N THR A 918 -18.18 -3.63 13.50
CA THR A 918 -17.44 -4.85 13.18
C THR A 918 -17.74 -5.41 11.78
N MET A 919 -18.68 -4.79 11.06
CA MET A 919 -19.06 -5.17 9.69
C MET A 919 -18.01 -4.71 8.67
N GLY A 920 -17.93 -5.40 7.54
CA GLY A 920 -16.99 -5.11 6.47
C GLY A 920 -17.52 -5.46 5.09
N ILE A 921 -16.85 -4.92 4.07
CA ILE A 921 -17.10 -5.26 2.66
C ILE A 921 -16.05 -6.26 2.21
N PHE A 922 -16.51 -7.34 1.59
CA PHE A 922 -15.69 -8.39 1.02
C PHE A 922 -15.83 -8.44 -0.49
N VAL A 923 -14.75 -8.80 -1.17
CA VAL A 923 -14.77 -9.06 -2.62
C VAL A 923 -14.74 -10.55 -2.84
N TYR A 924 -15.77 -11.07 -3.48
CA TYR A 924 -15.87 -12.47 -3.91
C TYR A 924 -15.58 -12.51 -5.41
N ASP A 925 -14.60 -13.31 -5.82
CA ASP A 925 -14.38 -13.60 -7.23
C ASP A 925 -15.47 -14.56 -7.71
N ILE A 926 -16.10 -14.23 -8.84
CA ILE A 926 -17.08 -15.10 -9.50
C ILE A 926 -16.31 -15.89 -10.56
N GLU A 927 -16.48 -17.21 -10.56
CA GLU A 927 -15.89 -18.06 -11.59
C GLU A 927 -16.40 -17.64 -12.98
N ASN A 928 -15.47 -17.48 -13.93
CA ASN A 928 -15.82 -17.10 -15.29
C ASN A 928 -16.13 -18.38 -16.08
N ASP A 929 -17.38 -18.53 -16.52
CA ASP A 929 -17.84 -19.66 -17.35
C ASP A 929 -17.27 -19.67 -18.79
N ASP A 930 -16.43 -18.70 -19.18
CA ASP A 930 -15.84 -18.65 -20.52
C ASP A 930 -14.47 -19.37 -20.58
N PRO A 931 -14.42 -20.62 -21.10
CA PRO A 931 -13.19 -21.39 -21.19
C PRO A 931 -12.14 -20.82 -22.16
N ASN A 932 -12.47 -19.81 -22.96
CA ASN A 932 -11.56 -19.23 -23.96
C ASN A 932 -10.81 -17.99 -23.46
N GLN A 933 -11.05 -17.55 -22.23
CA GLN A 933 -10.42 -16.35 -21.68
C GLN A 933 -9.16 -16.71 -20.88
N GLU A 934 -7.98 -16.42 -21.45
CA GLU A 934 -6.70 -16.62 -20.76
C GLU A 934 -6.61 -15.72 -19.50
N ASP A 935 -6.44 -16.34 -18.34
CA ASP A 935 -6.13 -15.63 -17.09
C ASP A 935 -4.69 -15.11 -17.15
N PRO A 936 -4.44 -13.79 -17.11
CA PRO A 936 -3.09 -13.22 -17.17
C PRO A 936 -2.18 -13.71 -16.05
N PHE A 937 -2.74 -14.29 -14.98
CA PHE A 937 -2.04 -14.78 -13.80
C PHE A 937 -1.98 -16.31 -13.73
N ALA A 938 -2.36 -17.03 -14.80
CA ALA A 938 -2.36 -18.50 -14.83
C ALA A 938 -0.97 -19.13 -14.57
N ASN A 939 0.11 -18.41 -14.84
CA ASN A 939 1.49 -18.86 -14.62
C ASN A 939 2.07 -18.42 -13.25
N MET A 940 1.26 -17.80 -12.39
CA MET A 940 1.74 -17.38 -11.08
C MET A 940 1.88 -18.59 -10.14
N PRO A 941 2.82 -18.57 -9.18
CA PRO A 941 3.08 -19.71 -8.28
C PRO A 941 1.91 -20.11 -7.36
N TYR A 942 0.86 -19.30 -7.31
CA TYR A 942 -0.37 -19.48 -6.52
C TYR A 942 -1.62 -19.65 -7.39
N ALA A 943 -1.48 -19.81 -8.71
CA ALA A 943 -2.61 -19.84 -9.64
C ALA A 943 -3.54 -21.05 -9.44
N ASP A 944 -3.00 -22.14 -8.86
CA ASP A 944 -3.68 -23.38 -8.53
C ASP A 944 -4.42 -23.32 -7.18
N LEU A 945 -4.19 -22.30 -6.36
CA LEU A 945 -4.82 -22.17 -5.04
C LEU A 945 -6.30 -21.73 -5.18
N PRO A 946 -7.20 -22.27 -4.34
CA PRO A 946 -8.58 -21.80 -4.26
C PRO A 946 -8.64 -20.32 -3.91
N ARG A 947 -9.57 -19.60 -4.54
CA ARG A 947 -9.80 -18.18 -4.27
C ARG A 947 -10.65 -18.03 -3.02
N THR A 948 -10.25 -17.14 -2.11
CA THR A 948 -11.04 -16.84 -0.92
C THR A 948 -11.58 -15.42 -0.94
N PRO A 949 -12.68 -15.16 -0.22
CA PRO A 949 -13.23 -13.82 -0.09
C PRO A 949 -12.20 -12.86 0.50
N ARG A 950 -11.99 -11.72 -0.17
CA ARG A 950 -11.00 -10.73 0.25
C ARG A 950 -11.64 -9.63 1.09
N PRO A 951 -11.30 -9.49 2.38
CA PRO A 951 -11.78 -8.36 3.18
C PRO A 951 -11.14 -7.07 2.69
N LEU A 952 -11.95 -6.02 2.49
CA LEU A 952 -11.41 -4.69 2.19
C LEU A 952 -11.06 -3.95 3.48
N ARG A 953 -10.08 -3.05 3.40
CA ARG A 953 -9.76 -2.12 4.49
C ARG A 953 -10.71 -0.94 4.44
N ASN A 954 -10.93 -0.30 5.58
CA ASN A 954 -11.86 0.82 5.69
C ASN A 954 -11.41 2.02 4.83
N GLU A 955 -10.09 2.17 4.65
CA GLU A 955 -9.46 3.21 3.84
C GLU A 955 -9.38 2.87 2.34
N ASP A 956 -9.70 1.63 1.94
CA ASP A 956 -9.69 1.25 0.53
C ASP A 956 -10.84 1.94 -0.21
N TYR A 957 -10.60 2.27 -1.49
CA TYR A 957 -11.62 2.86 -2.37
C TYR A 957 -12.20 1.78 -3.28
N LEU A 958 -13.52 1.66 -3.34
CA LEU A 958 -14.18 0.65 -4.18
C LEU A 958 -13.84 0.83 -5.67
N GLY A 959 -13.61 2.08 -6.12
CA GLY A 959 -13.20 2.38 -7.49
C GLY A 959 -11.86 1.75 -7.88
N ASP A 960 -10.88 1.71 -6.95
CA ASP A 960 -9.58 1.08 -7.19
C ASP A 960 -9.72 -0.43 -7.37
N VAL A 961 -10.58 -1.06 -6.57
CA VAL A 961 -10.89 -2.50 -6.67
C VAL A 961 -11.50 -2.82 -8.04
N LEU A 962 -12.42 -1.99 -8.53
CA LEU A 962 -13.03 -2.21 -9.84
C LEU A 962 -12.02 -2.04 -10.97
N VAL A 963 -11.15 -1.03 -10.92
CA VAL A 963 -10.08 -0.85 -11.91
C VAL A 963 -9.12 -2.05 -11.89
N GLN A 964 -8.76 -2.54 -10.71
CA GLN A 964 -7.94 -3.73 -10.54
C GLN A 964 -8.62 -4.97 -11.16
N LYS A 965 -9.88 -5.22 -10.82
CA LYS A 965 -10.63 -6.39 -11.32
C LYS A 965 -10.92 -6.33 -12.81
N ALA A 966 -11.20 -5.13 -13.35
CA ALA A 966 -11.34 -4.91 -14.78
C ALA A 966 -10.03 -5.20 -15.55
N ARG A 967 -8.87 -4.82 -14.99
CA ARG A 967 -7.55 -5.19 -15.56
C ARG A 967 -7.31 -6.70 -15.51
N GLN A 968 -7.78 -7.36 -14.45
CA GLN A 968 -7.72 -8.82 -14.31
C GLN A 968 -8.74 -9.54 -15.21
N ARG A 969 -9.70 -8.83 -15.81
CA ARG A 969 -10.82 -9.39 -16.60
C ARG A 969 -11.65 -10.42 -15.83
N ARG A 970 -11.80 -10.21 -14.52
CA ARG A 970 -12.54 -11.12 -13.64
C ARG A 970 -13.87 -10.50 -13.23
N ASN A 971 -14.90 -11.34 -13.17
CA ASN A 971 -16.15 -11.00 -12.54
C ASN A 971 -16.00 -11.12 -11.01
N PHE A 972 -16.70 -10.26 -10.29
CA PHE A 972 -16.63 -10.20 -8.84
C PHE A 972 -17.91 -9.59 -8.28
N LYS A 973 -18.16 -9.80 -6.99
CA LYS A 973 -19.24 -9.17 -6.23
C LYS A 973 -18.76 -8.63 -4.89
N PHE A 974 -19.44 -7.61 -4.40
CA PHE A 974 -19.22 -7.06 -3.06
C PHE A 974 -20.24 -7.67 -2.10
N VAL A 975 -19.77 -8.14 -0.95
CA VAL A 975 -20.61 -8.77 0.08
C VAL A 975 -20.42 -8.04 1.40
N TYR A 976 -21.52 -7.63 2.03
CA TYR A 976 -21.55 -7.03 3.36
C TYR A 976 -21.71 -8.13 4.42
N LYS A 977 -20.70 -8.30 5.27
CA LYS A 977 -20.72 -9.30 6.35
C LYS A 977 -19.84 -8.91 7.53
N ARG A 978 -19.89 -9.63 8.64
CA ARG A 978 -19.07 -9.36 9.81
C ARG A 978 -17.61 -9.66 9.51
N LYS A 979 -16.75 -8.65 9.72
CA LYS A 979 -15.30 -8.72 9.51
C LYS A 979 -14.55 -9.00 10.81
N ILE A 980 -15.00 -8.47 11.94
CA ILE A 980 -14.33 -8.71 13.23
C ILE A 980 -15.24 -9.46 14.18
N ALA A 981 -14.74 -10.54 14.75
CA ALA A 981 -15.48 -11.35 15.70
C ALA A 981 -14.72 -11.53 17.01
N LEU A 982 -15.07 -10.75 18.03
CA LEU A 982 -14.48 -10.90 19.36
C LEU A 982 -15.34 -11.80 20.29
N PRO A 983 -14.74 -12.69 21.10
CA PRO A 983 -15.46 -13.57 22.00
C PRO A 983 -16.34 -12.83 23.01
N GLN A 984 -15.89 -11.66 23.50
CA GLN A 984 -16.67 -10.85 24.45
C GLN A 984 -17.95 -10.27 23.84
N GLN A 985 -18.05 -10.26 22.50
CA GLN A 985 -19.16 -9.69 21.73
C GLN A 985 -20.05 -10.77 21.08
N ALA A 986 -19.86 -12.06 21.43
CA ALA A 986 -20.56 -13.19 20.79
C ALA A 986 -22.01 -13.41 21.27
N GLY A 987 -22.53 -12.59 22.18
CA GLY A 987 -23.89 -12.72 22.70
C GLY A 987 -24.99 -12.31 21.70
N PRO A 988 -26.26 -12.69 21.94
CA PRO A 988 -27.39 -12.27 21.10
C PRO A 988 -27.57 -10.76 21.11
N SER A 989 -28.04 -10.19 20.00
CA SER A 989 -28.45 -8.79 19.90
C SER A 989 -29.92 -8.59 20.26
N ALA A 990 -30.25 -7.38 20.72
CA ALA A 990 -31.64 -6.90 20.77
C ALA A 990 -32.15 -6.44 19.38
N ASP A 991 -31.24 -6.26 18.41
CA ASP A 991 -31.52 -5.91 17.02
C ASP A 991 -31.72 -7.20 16.19
N PRO A 992 -32.95 -7.48 15.71
CA PRO A 992 -33.23 -8.68 14.93
C PRO A 992 -32.50 -8.71 13.58
N MET A 993 -32.30 -7.55 12.95
CA MET A 993 -31.60 -7.46 11.66
C MET A 993 -30.12 -7.80 11.84
N TYR A 994 -29.50 -7.30 12.92
CA TYR A 994 -28.13 -7.70 13.25
C TYR A 994 -28.03 -9.22 13.48
N ASN A 995 -28.94 -9.80 14.27
CA ASN A 995 -28.97 -11.25 14.49
C ASN A 995 -29.14 -12.03 13.17
N ARG A 996 -30.00 -11.55 12.27
CA ARG A 996 -30.19 -12.15 10.94
C ARG A 996 -28.89 -12.17 10.14
N LEU A 997 -28.15 -11.08 10.09
CA LEU A 997 -26.86 -11.00 9.37
C LEU A 997 -25.83 -11.98 9.94
N ILE A 998 -25.76 -12.10 11.27
CA ILE A 998 -24.86 -13.06 11.93
C ILE A 998 -25.30 -14.50 11.66
N TYR A 999 -26.61 -14.77 11.66
CA TYR A 999 -27.16 -16.08 11.29
C TYR A 999 -26.78 -16.45 9.85
N LEU A 1000 -26.96 -15.55 8.89
CA LEU A 1000 -26.62 -15.81 7.49
C LEU A 1000 -25.14 -16.19 7.33
N GLN A 1001 -24.25 -15.50 8.03
CA GLN A 1001 -22.83 -15.82 8.01
C GLN A 1001 -22.50 -17.14 8.74
N ALA A 1002 -23.17 -17.43 9.86
CA ALA A 1002 -22.98 -18.67 10.59
C ALA A 1002 -23.48 -19.90 9.81
N GLU A 1003 -24.61 -19.76 9.11
CA GLU A 1003 -25.15 -20.75 8.18
C GLU A 1003 -24.16 -21.00 7.04
N ASP A 1004 -23.67 -19.93 6.41
CA ASP A 1004 -22.72 -20.03 5.30
C ASP A 1004 -21.42 -20.72 5.72
N ASP A 1005 -20.88 -20.37 6.89
CA ASP A 1005 -19.65 -20.94 7.43
C ASP A 1005 -19.81 -22.42 7.83
N LEU A 1006 -20.97 -22.86 8.33
CA LEU A 1006 -21.21 -24.25 8.75
C LEU A 1006 -21.68 -25.16 7.61
N ILE A 1007 -22.60 -24.66 6.77
CA ILE A 1007 -23.36 -25.45 5.81
C ILE A 1007 -22.96 -25.12 4.38
N SER A 1008 -23.06 -23.87 3.93
CA SER A 1008 -22.90 -23.56 2.50
C SER A 1008 -21.44 -23.72 2.02
N THR A 1009 -20.49 -23.09 2.71
CA THR A 1009 -19.05 -23.18 2.42
C THR A 1009 -18.36 -24.30 3.20
N GLY A 1010 -18.90 -24.72 4.34
CA GLY A 1010 -18.30 -25.72 5.22
C GLY A 1010 -16.94 -25.29 5.79
N ASN A 1011 -16.75 -23.99 6.01
CA ASN A 1011 -15.52 -23.45 6.59
C ASN A 1011 -15.30 -23.86 8.05
N LEU A 1012 -16.40 -24.02 8.81
CA LEU A 1012 -16.42 -24.56 10.16
C LEU A 1012 -16.86 -26.02 10.08
N LEU A 1013 -15.88 -26.93 10.16
CA LEU A 1013 -16.13 -28.36 9.97
C LEU A 1013 -17.02 -28.93 11.07
N VAL A 1014 -18.18 -29.44 10.68
CA VAL A 1014 -19.06 -30.22 11.55
C VAL A 1014 -18.56 -31.67 11.60
N THR A 1015 -18.26 -32.18 12.80
CA THR A 1015 -17.67 -33.52 12.99
C THR A 1015 -18.67 -34.59 13.42
N SER A 1016 -19.88 -34.19 13.79
CA SER A 1016 -20.94 -35.09 14.26
C SER A 1016 -22.10 -35.14 13.27
N GLU A 1017 -22.44 -36.34 12.80
CA GLU A 1017 -23.61 -36.60 11.95
C GLU A 1017 -24.92 -36.13 12.60
N GLU A 1018 -25.03 -36.26 13.93
CA GLU A 1018 -26.21 -35.82 14.67
C GLU A 1018 -26.36 -34.29 14.59
N HIS A 1019 -25.26 -33.55 14.76
CA HIS A 1019 -25.26 -32.09 14.65
C HIS A 1019 -25.52 -31.63 13.22
N VAL A 1020 -25.05 -32.36 12.20
CA VAL A 1020 -25.37 -32.06 10.80
C VAL A 1020 -26.89 -32.09 10.58
N ALA A 1021 -27.57 -33.13 11.06
CA ALA A 1021 -29.01 -33.25 10.92
C ALA A 1021 -29.77 -32.15 11.68
N GLU A 1022 -29.25 -31.70 12.83
CA GLU A 1022 -29.82 -30.61 13.62
C GLU A 1022 -29.64 -29.24 12.95
N LEU A 1023 -28.44 -28.95 12.44
CA LEU A 1023 -28.13 -27.71 11.73
C LEU A 1023 -28.94 -27.59 10.43
N ALA A 1024 -29.02 -28.67 9.66
CA ALA A 1024 -29.87 -28.73 8.47
C ALA A 1024 -31.34 -28.48 8.82
N ALA A 1025 -31.85 -29.07 9.92
CA ALA A 1025 -33.22 -28.82 10.37
C ALA A 1025 -33.48 -27.35 10.76
N LEU A 1026 -32.51 -26.71 11.44
CA LEU A 1026 -32.58 -25.28 11.77
C LEU A 1026 -32.58 -24.42 10.50
N SER A 1027 -31.67 -24.67 9.56
CA SER A 1027 -31.55 -23.90 8.31
C SER A 1027 -32.82 -24.03 7.45
N ILE A 1028 -33.34 -25.25 7.30
CA ILE A 1028 -34.59 -25.54 6.57
C ILE A 1028 -35.79 -24.82 7.19
N ALA A 1029 -35.93 -24.82 8.53
CA ALA A 1029 -37.04 -24.13 9.19
C ALA A 1029 -37.00 -22.62 8.98
N VAL A 1030 -35.81 -22.02 9.03
CA VAL A 1030 -35.62 -20.57 8.83
C VAL A 1030 -35.79 -20.18 7.36
N ALA A 1031 -35.43 -21.05 6.42
CA ALA A 1031 -35.62 -20.83 4.98
C ALA A 1031 -37.10 -20.88 4.54
N MET A 1032 -37.99 -21.50 5.34
CA MET A 1032 -39.41 -21.67 5.03
C MET A 1032 -40.34 -21.09 6.12
N PRO A 1033 -40.37 -19.76 6.29
CA PRO A 1033 -41.17 -19.11 7.32
C PRO A 1033 -42.69 -19.30 7.12
N ASP A 1034 -43.17 -19.27 5.87
CA ASP A 1034 -44.61 -19.30 5.55
C ASP A 1034 -45.16 -20.72 5.37
N GLU A 1035 -44.38 -21.61 4.73
CA GLU A 1035 -44.80 -23.00 4.46
C GLU A 1035 -44.62 -23.91 5.70
N GLY A 1036 -43.71 -23.51 6.60
CA GLY A 1036 -43.33 -24.26 7.78
C GLY A 1036 -42.47 -25.48 7.48
N PHE A 1037 -41.94 -26.10 8.53
CA PHE A 1037 -40.99 -27.21 8.40
C PHE A 1037 -41.62 -28.46 7.73
N PRO A 1038 -41.00 -29.05 6.69
CA PRO A 1038 -41.49 -30.25 6.03
C PRO A 1038 -41.58 -31.46 6.98
N ARG A 1039 -42.72 -32.17 6.95
CA ARG A 1039 -43.03 -33.24 7.93
C ARG A 1039 -42.89 -34.67 7.40
N SER A 1040 -42.46 -34.84 6.15
CA SER A 1040 -42.23 -36.15 5.54
C SER A 1040 -40.91 -36.19 4.79
N VAL A 1041 -40.38 -37.40 4.59
CA VAL A 1041 -39.15 -37.64 3.83
C VAL A 1041 -39.30 -37.11 2.40
N ASP A 1042 -40.41 -37.44 1.74
CA ASP A 1042 -40.67 -36.99 0.36
C ASP A 1042 -40.70 -35.45 0.25
N ALA A 1043 -41.28 -34.77 1.24
CA ALA A 1043 -41.34 -33.30 1.25
C ALA A 1043 -39.95 -32.67 1.45
N LEU A 1044 -39.09 -33.26 2.27
CA LEU A 1044 -37.70 -32.82 2.42
C LEU A 1044 -36.88 -33.08 1.15
N VAL A 1045 -37.01 -34.25 0.53
CA VAL A 1045 -36.25 -34.55 -0.70
C VAL A 1045 -36.60 -33.58 -1.84
N ASN A 1046 -37.84 -33.08 -1.89
CA ASN A 1046 -38.28 -32.12 -2.89
C ASN A 1046 -37.66 -30.71 -2.77
N ILE A 1047 -37.03 -30.38 -1.64
CA ILE A 1047 -36.38 -29.07 -1.41
C ILE A 1047 -34.86 -29.14 -1.54
N ASP A 1048 -34.33 -30.19 -2.19
CA ASP A 1048 -32.89 -30.41 -2.40
C ASP A 1048 -32.06 -30.45 -1.10
N VAL A 1049 -32.37 -31.43 -0.24
CA VAL A 1049 -31.68 -31.68 1.05
C VAL A 1049 -30.16 -31.50 0.99
N PRO A 1050 -29.41 -32.00 -0.03
CA PRO A 1050 -27.97 -31.79 -0.12
C PRO A 1050 -27.49 -30.35 0.02
N GLU A 1051 -28.27 -29.33 -0.36
CA GLU A 1051 -27.90 -27.92 -0.20
C GLU A 1051 -27.77 -27.52 1.27
N PHE A 1052 -28.61 -28.10 2.14
CA PHE A 1052 -28.62 -27.86 3.59
C PHE A 1052 -27.64 -28.75 4.38
N ILE A 1053 -26.85 -29.58 3.68
CA ILE A 1053 -25.85 -30.46 4.28
C ILE A 1053 -24.45 -29.87 4.04
N PRO A 1054 -23.56 -29.81 5.06
CA PRO A 1054 -22.19 -29.37 4.87
C PRO A 1054 -21.44 -30.19 3.80
N PRO A 1055 -20.59 -29.57 2.95
CA PRO A 1055 -19.94 -30.22 1.81
C PRO A 1055 -19.25 -31.55 2.11
N ASN A 1056 -18.57 -31.65 3.25
CA ASN A 1056 -17.86 -32.86 3.69
C ASN A 1056 -18.78 -34.04 4.01
N TRP A 1057 -20.09 -33.81 4.20
CA TRP A 1057 -21.08 -34.84 4.52
C TRP A 1057 -22.01 -35.18 3.34
N ARG A 1058 -22.14 -34.30 2.34
CA ARG A 1058 -23.10 -34.44 1.23
C ARG A 1058 -23.05 -35.79 0.53
N HIS A 1059 -21.85 -36.34 0.34
CA HIS A 1059 -21.63 -37.59 -0.39
C HIS A 1059 -21.76 -38.86 0.48
N THR A 1060 -21.92 -38.73 1.80
CA THR A 1060 -21.87 -39.87 2.72
C THR A 1060 -23.17 -40.68 2.78
N LYS A 1061 -24.31 -40.10 2.37
CA LYS A 1061 -25.65 -40.72 2.37
C LYS A 1061 -26.50 -40.19 1.21
N SER A 1062 -27.57 -40.91 0.89
CA SER A 1062 -28.61 -40.47 -0.04
C SER A 1062 -29.46 -39.33 0.54
N ALA A 1063 -30.18 -38.61 -0.32
CA ALA A 1063 -31.09 -37.53 0.09
C ALA A 1063 -32.21 -38.05 1.00
N GLU A 1064 -32.72 -39.26 0.75
CA GLU A 1064 -33.75 -39.91 1.58
C GLU A 1064 -33.24 -40.27 2.98
N GLU A 1065 -32.00 -40.75 3.08
CA GLU A 1065 -31.37 -41.08 4.36
C GLU A 1065 -31.09 -39.80 5.17
N TRP A 1066 -30.61 -38.73 4.53
CA TRP A 1066 -30.44 -37.43 5.18
C TRP A 1066 -31.79 -36.85 5.63
N ALA A 1067 -32.81 -36.91 4.79
CA ALA A 1067 -34.16 -36.46 5.14
C ALA A 1067 -34.72 -37.17 6.37
N GLN A 1068 -34.49 -38.49 6.52
CA GLN A 1068 -34.89 -39.23 7.73
C GLN A 1068 -34.18 -38.73 8.99
N LEU A 1069 -32.87 -38.48 8.91
CA LEU A 1069 -32.09 -37.96 10.02
C LEU A 1069 -32.51 -36.54 10.40
N ILE A 1070 -32.77 -35.69 9.41
CA ILE A 1070 -33.25 -34.31 9.58
C ILE A 1070 -34.61 -34.25 10.29
N LEU A 1071 -35.57 -35.13 9.95
CA LEU A 1071 -36.84 -35.21 10.70
C LEU A 1071 -36.63 -35.54 12.19
N GLY A 1072 -35.67 -36.42 12.47
CA GLY A 1072 -35.24 -36.74 13.83
C GLY A 1072 -34.60 -35.55 14.54
N GLY A 1073 -33.69 -34.85 13.86
CA GLY A 1073 -33.01 -33.64 14.35
C GLY A 1073 -33.97 -32.49 14.61
N ALA A 1074 -34.93 -32.25 13.72
CA ALA A 1074 -35.92 -31.19 13.83
C ALA A 1074 -36.72 -31.27 15.14
N SER A 1075 -37.01 -32.49 15.59
CA SER A 1075 -37.72 -32.72 16.86
C SER A 1075 -36.85 -32.41 18.08
N ARG A 1076 -35.52 -32.57 18.00
CA ARG A 1076 -34.58 -32.27 19.08
C ARG A 1076 -34.35 -30.77 19.26
N VAL A 1077 -34.27 -30.03 18.16
CA VAL A 1077 -34.02 -28.57 18.18
C VAL A 1077 -35.30 -27.73 18.21
N GLY A 1078 -36.47 -28.37 18.05
CA GLY A 1078 -37.78 -27.72 18.06
C GLY A 1078 -38.15 -27.06 16.73
N ALA A 1079 -37.44 -27.36 15.64
CA ALA A 1079 -37.66 -26.78 14.31
C ALA A 1079 -39.02 -27.17 13.68
N ASN A 1080 -39.59 -28.31 14.09
CA ASN A 1080 -40.89 -28.78 13.59
C ASN A 1080 -42.09 -28.40 14.49
N ALA A 1081 -41.87 -27.55 15.51
CA ALA A 1081 -42.95 -27.05 16.35
C ALA A 1081 -43.92 -26.18 15.54
N PRO A 1082 -45.25 -26.25 15.76
CA PRO A 1082 -46.23 -25.44 15.02
C PRO A 1082 -46.08 -23.93 15.23
N ASP A 1083 -45.47 -23.54 16.35
CA ASP A 1083 -45.25 -22.18 16.84
C ASP A 1083 -43.74 -21.91 17.06
N ALA A 1084 -42.88 -22.53 16.24
CA ALA A 1084 -41.44 -22.33 16.32
C ALA A 1084 -41.08 -20.85 16.13
N ASP A 1085 -40.33 -20.29 17.08
CA ASP A 1085 -39.84 -18.92 17.01
C ASP A 1085 -38.58 -18.86 16.13
N LEU A 1086 -38.70 -18.22 14.96
CA LEU A 1086 -37.62 -18.15 13.98
C LEU A 1086 -36.39 -17.43 14.51
N ASP A 1087 -36.55 -16.45 15.40
CA ASP A 1087 -35.43 -15.74 16.01
C ASP A 1087 -34.67 -16.67 16.97
N ASP A 1088 -35.39 -17.49 17.76
CA ASP A 1088 -34.79 -18.52 18.61
C ASP A 1088 -34.05 -19.59 17.79
N LEU A 1089 -34.62 -20.03 16.67
CA LEU A 1089 -33.96 -21.00 15.78
C LEU A 1089 -32.67 -20.43 15.16
N GLN A 1090 -32.68 -19.16 14.73
CA GLN A 1090 -31.47 -18.47 14.26
C GLN A 1090 -30.40 -18.38 15.35
N LEU A 1091 -30.80 -17.98 16.57
CA LEU A 1091 -29.89 -17.89 17.71
C LEU A 1091 -29.29 -19.25 18.11
N LYS A 1092 -30.04 -20.35 17.99
CA LYS A 1092 -29.52 -21.70 18.21
C LYS A 1092 -28.40 -22.05 17.24
N LEU A 1093 -28.57 -21.73 15.94
CA LEU A 1093 -27.53 -21.99 14.95
C LEU A 1093 -26.29 -21.11 15.20
N ILE A 1094 -26.49 -19.81 15.46
CA ILE A 1094 -25.40 -18.89 15.85
C ILE A 1094 -24.66 -19.42 17.07
N HIS A 1095 -25.39 -19.93 18.07
CA HIS A 1095 -24.78 -20.48 19.27
C HIS A 1095 -23.84 -21.65 18.92
N VAL A 1096 -24.30 -22.61 18.11
CA VAL A 1096 -23.46 -23.73 17.66
C VAL A 1096 -22.21 -23.23 16.93
N ALA A 1097 -22.35 -22.29 16.00
CA ALA A 1097 -21.22 -21.71 15.28
C ALA A 1097 -20.23 -21.03 16.24
N SER A 1098 -20.73 -20.26 17.20
CA SER A 1098 -19.90 -19.48 18.15
C SER A 1098 -19.07 -20.33 19.10
N GLN A 1099 -19.42 -21.62 19.29
CA GLN A 1099 -18.63 -22.56 20.08
C GLN A 1099 -17.46 -23.17 19.29
N HIS A 1100 -17.41 -22.97 17.98
CA HIS A 1100 -16.35 -23.52 17.14
C HIS A 1100 -15.02 -22.76 17.38
N PRO A 1101 -13.87 -23.45 17.55
CA PRO A 1101 -12.57 -22.79 17.82
C PRO A 1101 -12.15 -21.79 16.74
N TYR A 1102 -12.61 -21.99 15.51
CA TYR A 1102 -12.30 -21.13 14.36
C TYR A 1102 -13.43 -20.17 13.99
N TYR A 1103 -14.40 -19.94 14.89
CA TYR A 1103 -15.48 -19.00 14.64
C TYR A 1103 -14.94 -17.61 14.32
N GLY A 1104 -15.47 -17.00 13.25
CA GLY A 1104 -15.01 -15.71 12.74
C GLY A 1104 -13.65 -15.73 12.04
N ALA A 1105 -13.08 -16.90 11.73
CA ALA A 1105 -11.79 -16.98 11.05
C ALA A 1105 -11.86 -16.51 9.58
N HIS A 1106 -10.80 -15.82 9.15
CA HIS A 1106 -10.55 -15.48 7.74
C HIS A 1106 -9.59 -16.49 7.15
N TRP A 1107 -10.00 -17.17 6.08
CA TRP A 1107 -9.29 -18.30 5.50
C TRP A 1107 -8.47 -17.91 4.26
N PHE A 1108 -7.23 -18.37 4.20
CA PHE A 1108 -6.30 -18.13 3.10
C PHE A 1108 -5.60 -19.44 2.71
N TYR A 1109 -5.71 -19.83 1.44
CA TYR A 1109 -4.97 -20.98 0.91
C TYR A 1109 -3.56 -20.55 0.53
N CYS A 1110 -2.56 -21.37 0.84
CA CYS A 1110 -1.14 -21.06 0.69
C CYS A 1110 -0.33 -22.29 0.32
N HIS A 1111 0.78 -22.09 -0.41
CA HIS A 1111 1.83 -23.10 -0.53
C HIS A 1111 3.00 -22.77 0.39
N ARG A 1112 3.42 -23.70 1.24
CA ARG A 1112 4.65 -23.63 2.02
C ARG A 1112 5.87 -23.61 1.10
N VAL A 1113 6.84 -22.74 1.40
CA VAL A 1113 8.04 -22.52 0.57
C VAL A 1113 9.31 -23.06 1.22
N ASN A 1114 9.52 -22.81 2.51
CA ASN A 1114 10.75 -23.17 3.21
C ASN A 1114 10.63 -24.51 3.96
N ASP A 1115 11.68 -25.33 3.92
CA ASP A 1115 11.75 -26.67 4.56
C ASP A 1115 12.60 -26.70 5.84
N GLN A 1116 12.81 -25.55 6.47
CA GLN A 1116 13.59 -25.39 7.70
C GLN A 1116 12.93 -24.32 8.58
N PRO A 1117 12.91 -24.48 9.92
CA PRO A 1117 13.38 -25.63 10.72
C PRO A 1117 12.43 -26.84 10.67
N GLU A 1118 12.73 -27.93 11.41
CA GLU A 1118 11.98 -29.21 11.38
C GLU A 1118 10.46 -29.06 11.57
N ILE A 1119 10.01 -28.13 12.42
CA ILE A 1119 8.58 -27.83 12.62
C ILE A 1119 7.90 -27.39 11.32
N VAL A 1120 8.59 -26.63 10.48
CA VAL A 1120 8.09 -26.20 9.16
C VAL A 1120 8.20 -27.34 8.16
N ALA A 1121 9.29 -28.12 8.20
CA ALA A 1121 9.47 -29.27 7.32
C ALA A 1121 8.41 -30.36 7.52
N ALA A 1122 7.86 -30.48 8.74
CA ALA A 1122 6.80 -31.42 9.06
C ALA A 1122 5.43 -31.04 8.49
N MET A 1123 5.23 -29.77 8.09
CA MET A 1123 3.98 -29.29 7.51
C MET A 1123 3.85 -29.72 6.03
N PRO A 1124 2.64 -30.05 5.55
CA PRO A 1124 2.40 -30.31 4.14
C PRO A 1124 2.71 -29.06 3.30
N ARG A 1125 2.85 -29.26 1.98
CA ARG A 1125 3.04 -28.14 1.04
C ARG A 1125 1.82 -27.23 1.02
N ASP A 1126 0.64 -27.82 0.89
CA ASP A 1126 -0.59 -27.06 0.70
C ASP A 1126 -1.24 -26.83 2.08
N LEU A 1127 -1.43 -25.56 2.44
CA LEU A 1127 -1.87 -25.12 3.77
C LEU A 1127 -3.08 -24.22 3.66
N VAL A 1128 -3.90 -24.22 4.71
CA VAL A 1128 -4.95 -23.22 4.95
C VAL A 1128 -4.60 -22.47 6.22
N ILE A 1129 -4.45 -21.16 6.10
CA ILE A 1129 -4.18 -20.27 7.23
C ILE A 1129 -5.48 -19.55 7.61
N GLY A 1130 -5.87 -19.65 8.87
CA GLY A 1130 -7.03 -18.98 9.45
C GLY A 1130 -6.61 -17.89 10.44
N PHE A 1131 -7.27 -16.73 10.43
CA PHE A 1131 -7.07 -15.68 11.43
C PHE A 1131 -8.39 -15.31 12.11
N ASN A 1132 -8.47 -15.41 13.44
CA ASN A 1132 -9.61 -14.97 14.24
C ASN A 1132 -9.15 -14.23 15.51
N ALA A 1133 -10.01 -14.07 16.52
CA ALA A 1133 -9.65 -13.39 17.76
C ALA A 1133 -8.58 -14.11 18.61
N ASP A 1134 -8.47 -15.44 18.49
CA ASP A 1134 -7.53 -16.23 19.27
C ASP A 1134 -6.12 -16.20 18.66
N GLY A 1135 -6.02 -15.96 17.35
CA GLY A 1135 -4.76 -15.76 16.66
C GLY A 1135 -4.74 -16.34 15.26
N MET A 1136 -3.59 -16.91 14.90
CA MET A 1136 -3.35 -17.57 13.63
C MET A 1136 -3.43 -19.09 13.78
N HIS A 1137 -4.16 -19.75 12.89
CA HIS A 1137 -4.32 -21.20 12.82
C HIS A 1137 -3.74 -21.72 11.51
N ILE A 1138 -2.94 -22.79 11.59
CA ILE A 1138 -2.38 -23.48 10.44
C ILE A 1138 -3.06 -24.84 10.33
N LEU A 1139 -3.69 -25.10 9.19
CA LEU A 1139 -4.41 -26.34 8.91
C LEU A 1139 -3.89 -26.95 7.60
N ASP A 1140 -4.02 -28.27 7.50
CA ASP A 1140 -3.85 -28.98 6.24
C ASP A 1140 -4.94 -28.56 5.22
N ALA A 1141 -4.57 -28.42 3.95
CA ALA A 1141 -5.50 -28.06 2.87
C ALA A 1141 -6.36 -29.24 2.37
N GLY A 1142 -6.15 -30.45 2.87
CA GLY A 1142 -6.99 -31.62 2.58
C GLY A 1142 -8.43 -31.52 3.11
N GLU A 1143 -9.31 -32.44 2.68
CA GLU A 1143 -10.75 -32.45 3.03
C GLU A 1143 -11.05 -32.43 4.54
N GLY A 1144 -10.14 -32.96 5.38
CA GLY A 1144 -10.32 -33.02 6.82
C GLY A 1144 -9.87 -31.77 7.59
N ARG A 1145 -9.25 -30.77 6.93
CA ARG A 1145 -8.62 -29.57 7.52
C ARG A 1145 -8.00 -29.83 8.90
N ALA A 1146 -7.09 -30.80 8.98
CA ALA A 1146 -6.46 -31.16 10.24
C ALA A 1146 -5.66 -29.97 10.80
N ALA A 1147 -5.86 -29.65 12.07
CA ALA A 1147 -5.12 -28.58 12.75
C ALA A 1147 -3.66 -28.99 12.94
N LEU A 1148 -2.74 -28.17 12.43
CA LEU A 1148 -1.29 -28.40 12.49
C LEU A 1148 -0.65 -27.58 13.61
N ALA A 1149 -1.00 -26.30 13.71
CA ALA A 1149 -0.50 -25.41 14.75
C ALA A 1149 -1.46 -24.22 14.99
N THR A 1150 -1.34 -23.57 16.14
CA THR A 1150 -2.06 -22.33 16.47
C THR A 1150 -1.17 -21.43 17.29
N PHE A 1151 -1.14 -20.15 16.96
CA PHE A 1151 -0.28 -19.14 17.58
C PHE A 1151 -1.11 -17.92 17.93
N GLY A 1152 -0.93 -17.38 19.13
CA GLY A 1152 -1.54 -16.10 19.50
C GLY A 1152 -0.86 -14.95 18.75
N TYR A 1153 -1.51 -13.79 18.66
CA TYR A 1153 -0.90 -12.62 18.03
C TYR A 1153 0.39 -12.17 18.71
N ALA A 1154 0.54 -12.41 20.01
CA ALA A 1154 1.76 -12.12 20.76
C ALA A 1154 2.96 -13.00 20.35
N ASP A 1155 2.71 -14.16 19.75
CA ASP A 1155 3.74 -15.08 19.28
C ASP A 1155 4.26 -14.70 17.89
N ILE A 1156 3.57 -13.78 17.18
CA ILE A 1156 3.94 -13.33 15.83
C ILE A 1156 4.78 -12.06 15.94
N TYR A 1157 6.10 -12.21 15.86
CA TYR A 1157 7.05 -11.09 16.01
C TYR A 1157 7.10 -10.18 14.79
N ARG A 1158 6.99 -10.77 13.60
CA ARG A 1158 7.08 -10.04 12.34
C ARG A 1158 6.24 -10.75 11.30
N TRP A 1159 5.56 -9.97 10.48
CA TRP A 1159 4.86 -10.46 9.30
C TRP A 1159 5.05 -9.46 8.15
N GLY A 1160 4.96 -9.95 6.93
CA GLY A 1160 5.04 -9.10 5.75
C GLY A 1160 5.15 -9.94 4.49
N GLY A 1161 4.86 -9.34 3.34
CA GLY A 1161 4.88 -10.07 2.10
C GLY A 1161 5.00 -9.18 0.87
N SER A 1162 5.28 -9.84 -0.24
CA SER A 1162 5.23 -9.28 -1.59
C SER A 1162 3.88 -9.59 -2.25
N SER A 1163 3.76 -9.37 -3.55
CA SER A 1163 2.57 -9.76 -4.34
C SER A 1163 2.42 -11.27 -4.55
N SER A 1164 3.39 -12.09 -4.10
CA SER A 1164 3.37 -13.55 -4.31
C SER A 1164 3.81 -14.37 -3.11
N GLN A 1165 4.40 -13.76 -2.09
CA GLN A 1165 4.90 -14.47 -0.92
C GLN A 1165 4.57 -13.71 0.36
N PHE A 1166 4.38 -14.44 1.45
CA PHE A 1166 4.13 -13.93 2.78
C PHE A 1166 5.08 -14.64 3.76
N SER A 1167 5.84 -13.87 4.53
CA SER A 1167 6.78 -14.35 5.54
C SER A 1167 6.28 -13.97 6.94
N LEU A 1168 6.40 -14.92 7.85
CA LEU A 1168 6.04 -14.80 9.26
C LEU A 1168 7.24 -15.24 10.11
N ILE A 1169 7.61 -14.43 11.10
CA ILE A 1169 8.54 -14.82 12.16
C ILE A 1169 7.72 -15.09 13.41
N ILE A 1170 7.73 -16.34 13.84
CA ILE A 1170 6.86 -16.87 14.90
C ILE A 1170 7.73 -17.38 16.04
N TRP A 1171 7.32 -17.12 17.28
CA TRP A 1171 7.92 -17.68 18.47
C TRP A 1171 7.43 -19.09 18.73
N ASP A 1172 8.37 -20.00 18.93
CA ASP A 1172 8.12 -21.34 19.37
C ASP A 1172 8.48 -21.45 20.86
N ALA A 1173 7.44 -21.64 21.67
CA ALA A 1173 7.58 -21.78 23.11
C ALA A 1173 8.23 -23.10 23.53
N GLU A 1174 8.21 -24.16 22.70
CA GLU A 1174 8.81 -25.45 23.04
C GLU A 1174 10.33 -25.42 22.95
N VAL A 1175 10.87 -24.69 21.97
CA VAL A 1175 12.32 -24.54 21.75
C VAL A 1175 12.89 -23.19 22.20
N GLU A 1176 12.04 -22.32 22.77
CA GLU A 1176 12.38 -20.95 23.21
C GLU A 1176 13.15 -20.15 22.14
N SER A 1177 12.72 -20.26 20.87
CA SER A 1177 13.35 -19.58 19.75
C SER A 1177 12.32 -19.19 18.68
N THR A 1178 12.70 -18.32 17.75
CA THR A 1178 11.84 -17.97 16.61
C THR A 1178 12.16 -18.83 15.39
N PHE A 1179 11.13 -19.11 14.59
CA PHE A 1179 11.27 -19.70 13.27
C PHE A 1179 10.56 -18.84 12.21
N GLU A 1180 10.96 -19.03 10.96
CA GLU A 1180 10.34 -18.36 9.82
C GLU A 1180 9.41 -19.32 9.08
N LEU A 1181 8.21 -18.87 8.72
CA LEU A 1181 7.30 -19.57 7.81
C LEU A 1181 7.08 -18.70 6.57
N ILE A 1182 7.44 -19.24 5.41
CA ILE A 1182 7.29 -18.58 4.11
C ILE A 1182 6.21 -19.29 3.32
N LEU A 1183 5.22 -18.52 2.89
CA LEU A 1183 4.05 -18.96 2.17
C LEU A 1183 3.97 -18.27 0.82
N THR A 1184 3.50 -18.99 -0.20
CA THR A 1184 3.14 -18.42 -1.50
C THR A 1184 1.63 -18.22 -1.55
N THR A 1185 1.19 -16.99 -1.85
CA THR A 1185 -0.23 -16.61 -1.96
C THR A 1185 -0.38 -15.28 -2.70
N ALA A 1186 -1.56 -15.06 -3.30
CA ALA A 1186 -1.94 -13.77 -3.88
C ALA A 1186 -2.43 -12.75 -2.83
N GLN A 1187 -2.69 -13.18 -1.60
CA GLN A 1187 -3.41 -12.42 -0.57
C GLN A 1187 -2.53 -12.00 0.61
N ALA A 1188 -1.21 -11.91 0.40
CA ALA A 1188 -0.25 -11.53 1.44
C ALA A 1188 -0.58 -10.18 2.11
N ALA A 1189 -1.03 -9.20 1.33
CA ALA A 1189 -1.45 -7.90 1.86
C ALA A 1189 -2.75 -7.98 2.70
N ASP A 1190 -3.69 -8.84 2.29
CA ASP A 1190 -4.96 -9.03 3.01
C ASP A 1190 -4.73 -9.80 4.32
N MET A 1191 -3.83 -10.79 4.33
CA MET A 1191 -3.37 -11.47 5.55
C MET A 1191 -2.69 -10.49 6.52
N ALA A 1192 -1.82 -9.60 6.02
CA ALA A 1192 -1.20 -8.59 6.85
C ALA A 1192 -2.22 -7.62 7.46
N ALA A 1193 -3.22 -7.21 6.68
CA ALA A 1193 -4.28 -6.31 7.12
C ALA A 1193 -5.17 -6.97 8.18
N ILE A 1194 -5.58 -8.22 8.00
CA ILE A 1194 -6.46 -8.89 8.97
C ILE A 1194 -5.77 -9.13 10.31
N ILE A 1195 -4.47 -9.46 10.31
CA ILE A 1195 -3.66 -9.53 11.55
C ILE A 1195 -3.73 -8.20 12.30
N LEU A 1196 -3.49 -7.09 11.60
CA LEU A 1196 -3.51 -5.76 12.20
C LEU A 1196 -4.91 -5.38 12.70
N ASP A 1197 -5.95 -5.68 11.93
CA ASP A 1197 -7.33 -5.39 12.31
C ASP A 1197 -7.74 -6.12 13.60
N TYR A 1198 -7.39 -7.40 13.74
CA TYR A 1198 -7.64 -8.14 14.99
C TYR A 1198 -6.82 -7.61 16.16
N ILE A 1199 -5.53 -7.33 15.98
CA ILE A 1199 -4.69 -6.74 17.03
C ILE A 1199 -5.31 -5.43 17.53
N ASN A 1200 -5.68 -4.53 16.61
CA ASN A 1200 -6.30 -3.26 16.95
C ASN A 1200 -7.64 -3.44 17.68
N ALA A 1201 -8.48 -4.35 17.21
CA ALA A 1201 -9.77 -4.66 17.85
C ALA A 1201 -9.59 -5.23 19.28
N ILE A 1202 -8.61 -6.12 19.47
CA ILE A 1202 -8.29 -6.70 20.79
C ILE A 1202 -7.74 -5.62 21.74
N MET A 1203 -6.84 -4.75 21.27
CA MET A 1203 -6.31 -3.64 22.08
C MET A 1203 -7.41 -2.67 22.50
N ALA A 1204 -8.28 -2.29 21.54
CA ALA A 1204 -9.42 -1.42 21.82
C ALA A 1204 -10.39 -2.04 22.86
N ALA A 1205 -10.64 -3.35 22.77
CA ALA A 1205 -11.51 -4.05 23.71
C ALA A 1205 -10.89 -4.25 25.11
N THR A 1206 -9.56 -4.34 25.21
CA THR A 1206 -8.84 -4.57 26.48
C THR A 1206 -8.41 -3.28 27.20
N GLY A 1207 -8.49 -2.13 26.53
CA GLY A 1207 -8.15 -0.83 27.10
C GLY A 1207 -6.65 -0.63 27.37
N VAL A 1208 -5.80 -1.44 26.73
CA VAL A 1208 -4.34 -1.37 26.81
C VAL A 1208 -3.86 -0.61 25.56
N ASN A 1209 -3.38 0.63 25.76
CA ASN A 1209 -2.76 1.46 24.73
C ASN A 1209 -1.28 1.14 24.55
#